data_AF-A0A8H7XSM3-F1
#
_entry.id   AF-A0A8H7XSM3-F1
#
_cell.length_a   1.000
_cell.length_b   1.000
_cell.length_c   1.000
_cell.angle_alpha   90.00
_cell.angle_beta   90.00
_cell.angle_gamma   90.00
#
_symmetry.space_group_name_H-M   'P 1'
#
loop_
_entity.id
_entity.type
_entity.pdbx_description
1 polymer ?
#
loop_
_entity_poly.entity_id
_entity_poly.type
_entity_poly.pdbx_seq_one_letter_code
_entity_poly.pdbx_strand_id
1 'polypeptide(L)'
;MPGPGNRKQVKSKSATRSHESEGQVRFAGIDNAEGWSAVVNLLCDVFKLPDLTSRKGLKQVHAKFDPLFAKIEHAYKSNPQNYKLRGGIIGIFSKMCVDSMLRDRLFEKGVLGMITPLLEIDDTRHLALHCLSIITHHSGSKARVEIAKNANVLARLIQDLPEDEKVAELAVSTLAHALAAVTGGLPEPTDPVVFKSIDMVEVLKSTLEAVKRPHSDPQVLMDHAIKVVCMSSPHAVDAFKAYPPAIDFMVAGLRSNDWVTRSICLGGVLRLHQFEAEENPPIFDRKKLLSGEYGRLPDHLVALEMEYGHERCDMYLMAKALAETASILIPCVATGDFYTLGLKQAELMLQTDFILVPGIFEIRDPVTGSSMNENAGVSFPLWAASLSNYSSAIRRSGKPNEADFADILDLKKLIVTSCIPDAVALAHKCIERNPQQAFFYYVISLGDDHVQALRAAKKGLKCKLLTPFLKWQLMLQAVILAANMGVSIIQSMPDSRDKRWQEGIAFLSSAYDDAKLFMEGAPPDNHYMDVVACWYILLHMILLKDLSSDLHEIKRNLERLHAADEFNIFMGIPPPKTDLRLAQQTAVEHYPAAIKEFSRVFQVLYQAKIGEGHVVRLDRGKLEDDLTAWFNDMKFDDGTMMHVGAGCSGGSGQVKVTFDQVTLYRCSWCSNTSAILSKCGGCSEARYCDRACQKLHWEEHKKTCKRQNVRK
;
A
#
# COMPACT_ATOMS: atom_id res chain seq x y z
N MET A 1 78.02 38.52 -0.76
CA MET A 1 79.07 38.49 0.30
C MET A 1 78.80 39.66 1.26
N PRO A 2 79.06 39.52 2.56
CA PRO A 2 78.03 39.26 3.57
C PRO A 2 78.03 40.28 4.74
N GLY A 3 76.95 40.29 5.53
CA GLY A 3 76.85 41.04 6.79
C GLY A 3 77.05 40.14 8.02
N PRO A 4 77.80 40.57 9.05
CA PRO A 4 78.27 39.74 10.16
C PRO A 4 77.34 39.78 11.39
N GLY A 5 77.57 38.83 12.30
CA GLY A 5 76.79 38.64 13.51
C GLY A 5 77.37 39.21 14.82
N ASN A 6 76.56 38.94 15.86
CA ASN A 6 76.80 38.83 17.30
C ASN A 6 77.13 40.04 18.17
N ARG A 7 76.23 40.32 19.14
CA ARG A 7 76.58 40.59 20.55
C ARG A 7 75.44 40.27 21.54
N LYS A 8 75.84 39.96 22.78
CA LYS A 8 75.11 39.26 23.87
C LYS A 8 74.19 40.16 24.73
N GLN A 9 73.15 39.49 25.28
CA GLN A 9 72.51 39.55 26.62
C GLN A 9 72.17 40.89 27.31
N VAL A 10 70.91 41.04 27.77
CA VAL A 10 70.54 41.34 29.18
C VAL A 10 69.13 40.76 29.48
N LYS A 11 68.99 40.10 30.65
CA LYS A 11 67.72 39.70 31.28
C LYS A 11 67.09 40.88 32.05
N SER A 12 65.77 41.06 31.98
CA SER A 12 65.00 41.70 33.06
C SER A 12 63.79 40.83 33.46
N LYS A 13 63.46 40.86 34.75
CA LYS A 13 62.49 40.01 35.45
C LYS A 13 61.08 40.63 35.43
N SER A 14 60.09 39.75 35.21
CA SER A 14 58.81 39.60 35.93
C SER A 14 57.84 40.77 36.07
N ALA A 15 56.65 40.60 35.47
CA ALA A 15 55.38 41.04 36.07
C ALA A 15 54.34 39.91 35.93
N THR A 16 54.14 39.23 37.06
CA THR A 16 52.95 38.61 37.63
C THR A 16 51.78 38.28 36.68
N ARG A 17 51.59 36.98 36.43
CA ARG A 17 50.36 36.36 35.93
C ARG A 17 49.23 36.58 36.94
N SER A 18 48.20 37.33 36.56
CA SER A 18 46.87 37.21 37.15
C SER A 18 46.21 35.94 36.60
N HIS A 19 45.79 35.06 37.51
CA HIS A 19 44.91 33.93 37.22
C HIS A 19 43.55 34.48 36.74
N GLU A 20 43.35 34.53 35.42
CA GLU A 20 42.00 34.58 34.87
C GLU A 20 41.44 33.16 34.79
N SER A 21 40.25 33.00 35.36
CA SER A 21 39.48 31.77 35.38
C SER A 21 39.17 31.30 33.94
N GLU A 22 39.64 30.11 33.59
CA GLU A 22 39.01 29.30 32.55
C GLU A 22 37.56 29.04 32.99
N GLY A 23 36.54 29.52 32.24
CA GLY A 23 35.17 29.10 32.58
C GLY A 23 33.96 29.76 31.93
N GLN A 24 34.05 30.88 31.22
CA GLN A 24 32.88 31.44 30.52
C GLN A 24 33.20 31.72 29.05
N VAL A 25 32.73 30.82 28.18
CA VAL A 25 32.62 31.11 26.75
C VAL A 25 31.62 32.27 26.62
N ARG A 26 32.12 33.48 26.32
CA ARG A 26 31.25 34.64 26.07
C ARG A 26 30.64 34.50 24.68
N PHE A 27 29.32 34.34 24.62
CA PHE A 27 28.53 34.30 23.39
C PHE A 27 28.24 35.70 22.84
N ALA A 28 29.25 36.58 22.83
CA ALA A 28 29.09 37.97 22.40
C ALA A 28 28.68 38.03 20.92
N GLY A 29 27.62 38.76 20.60
CA GLY A 29 27.15 39.00 19.23
C GLY A 29 26.00 38.13 18.74
N ILE A 30 25.58 37.09 19.49
CA ILE A 30 24.41 36.26 19.12
C ILE A 30 23.13 37.08 19.14
N ASP A 31 22.96 37.92 20.17
CA ASP A 31 21.74 38.72 20.34
C ASP A 31 21.54 39.69 19.17
N ASN A 32 22.63 40.16 18.56
CA ASN A 32 22.63 41.11 17.43
C ASN A 32 22.61 40.45 16.04
N ALA A 33 22.68 39.12 15.95
CA ALA A 33 22.70 38.43 14.66
C ALA A 33 21.32 38.42 13.98
N GLU A 34 21.26 38.80 12.70
CA GLU A 34 20.04 38.76 11.89
C GLU A 34 19.84 37.37 11.29
N GLY A 35 18.81 36.66 11.75
CA GLY A 35 18.40 35.35 11.24
C GLY A 35 19.18 34.15 11.76
N TRP A 36 18.56 32.97 11.64
CA TRP A 36 19.08 31.72 12.23
C TRP A 36 20.39 31.24 11.59
N SER A 37 20.61 31.49 10.30
CA SER A 37 21.87 31.11 9.63
C SER A 37 23.08 31.83 10.21
N ALA A 38 22.96 33.13 10.49
CA ALA A 38 24.03 33.90 11.10
C ALA A 38 24.33 33.39 12.52
N VAL A 39 23.29 33.14 13.32
CA VAL A 39 23.40 32.57 14.67
C VAL A 39 24.10 31.20 14.63
N VAL A 40 23.68 30.30 13.73
CA VAL A 40 24.26 28.96 13.60
C VAL A 40 25.72 29.04 13.17
N ASN A 41 26.07 29.92 12.22
CA ASN A 41 27.45 30.07 11.75
C ASN A 41 28.36 30.63 12.84
N LEU A 42 27.92 31.67 13.57
CA LEU A 42 28.63 32.20 14.74
C LEU A 42 28.88 31.10 15.79
N LEU A 43 27.86 30.28 16.07
CA LEU A 43 28.00 29.19 17.02
C LEU A 43 28.93 28.08 16.50
N CYS A 44 28.92 27.77 15.20
CA CYS A 44 29.90 26.87 14.61
C CYS A 44 31.33 27.37 14.88
N ASP A 45 31.59 28.66 14.73
CA ASP A 45 32.91 29.26 15.00
C ASP A 45 33.27 29.19 16.50
N VAL A 46 32.32 29.54 17.37
CA VAL A 46 32.49 29.48 18.84
C VAL A 46 32.81 28.06 19.32
N PHE A 47 32.09 27.07 18.78
CA PHE A 47 32.33 25.66 19.09
C PHE A 47 33.52 25.07 18.34
N LYS A 48 34.09 25.80 17.37
CA LYS A 48 35.16 25.35 16.47
C LYS A 48 34.75 24.10 15.69
N LEU A 49 33.50 24.09 15.21
CA LEU A 49 32.97 23.01 14.40
C LEU A 49 33.56 23.04 12.99
N PRO A 50 33.82 21.88 12.39
CA PRO A 50 34.20 21.82 10.99
C PRO A 50 33.01 22.17 10.10
N ASP A 51 33.25 22.39 8.81
CA ASP A 51 32.19 22.71 7.86
C ASP A 51 31.15 21.57 7.74
N LEU A 52 30.00 21.77 8.38
CA LEU A 52 28.88 20.84 8.41
C LEU A 52 28.17 20.69 7.06
N THR A 53 28.44 21.58 6.10
CA THR A 53 27.97 21.51 4.71
C THR A 53 28.93 20.72 3.80
N SER A 54 30.03 20.20 4.36
CA SER A 54 30.93 19.32 3.63
C SER A 54 30.92 17.91 4.21
N ARG A 55 31.02 16.92 3.32
CA ARG A 55 31.23 15.53 3.72
C ARG A 55 32.49 15.37 4.59
N LYS A 56 33.54 16.14 4.29
CA LYS A 56 34.80 16.13 5.07
C LYS A 56 34.56 16.61 6.50
N GLY A 57 33.79 17.68 6.69
CA GLY A 57 33.48 18.19 8.01
C GLY A 57 32.58 17.23 8.80
N LEU A 58 31.56 16.65 8.18
CA LEU A 58 30.72 15.62 8.84
C LEU A 58 31.54 14.42 9.31
N LYS A 59 32.54 13.96 8.53
CA LYS A 59 33.49 12.92 8.99
C LYS A 59 34.31 13.35 10.20
N GLN A 60 34.71 14.61 10.28
CA GLN A 60 35.46 15.14 11.42
C GLN A 60 34.58 15.24 12.67
N VAL A 61 33.29 15.56 12.51
CA VAL A 61 32.31 15.50 13.60
C VAL A 61 32.17 14.08 14.12
N HIS A 62 32.00 13.08 13.23
CA HIS A 62 31.94 11.67 13.62
C HIS A 62 33.11 11.23 14.51
N ALA A 63 34.34 11.64 14.13
CA ALA A 63 35.56 11.29 14.87
C ALA A 63 35.66 11.93 16.26
N LYS A 64 34.93 13.03 16.51
CA LYS A 64 34.98 13.81 17.75
C LYS A 64 33.60 14.04 18.37
N PHE A 65 32.64 13.17 18.08
CA PHE A 65 31.24 13.42 18.38
C PHE A 65 31.00 13.63 19.87
N ASP A 66 31.40 12.68 20.72
CA ASP A 66 31.11 12.75 22.16
C ASP A 66 31.65 14.01 22.85
N PRO A 67 32.93 14.42 22.67
CA PRO A 67 33.44 15.65 23.29
C PRO A 67 32.79 16.91 22.69
N LEU A 68 32.49 16.94 21.39
CA LEU A 68 31.80 18.07 20.78
C LEU A 68 30.36 18.19 21.31
N PHE A 69 29.64 17.07 21.36
CA PHE A 69 28.28 17.02 21.87
C PHE A 69 28.21 17.47 23.32
N ALA A 70 29.06 16.93 24.21
CA ALA A 70 29.07 17.30 25.62
C ALA A 70 29.30 18.82 25.83
N LYS A 71 30.19 19.43 25.03
CA LYS A 71 30.44 20.88 25.07
C LYS A 71 29.21 21.69 24.64
N ILE A 72 28.56 21.28 23.55
CA ILE A 72 27.36 21.95 23.02
C ILE A 72 26.17 21.77 23.98
N GLU A 73 25.99 20.55 24.50
CA GLU A 73 24.94 20.21 25.47
C GLU A 73 25.10 21.01 26.77
N HIS A 74 26.33 21.13 27.29
CA HIS A 74 26.59 21.97 28.45
C HIS A 74 26.22 23.42 28.18
N ALA A 75 26.59 23.98 27.01
CA ALA A 75 26.20 25.34 26.65
C ALA A 75 24.68 25.52 26.57
N TYR A 76 23.95 24.53 26.04
CA TYR A 76 22.49 24.54 26.00
C TYR A 76 21.88 24.54 27.41
N LYS A 77 22.32 23.61 28.28
CA LYS A 77 21.77 23.41 29.62
C LYS A 77 22.10 24.56 30.57
N SER A 78 23.30 25.13 30.46
CA SER A 78 23.77 26.23 31.32
C SER A 78 23.18 27.59 30.96
N ASN A 79 22.40 27.70 29.87
CA ASN A 79 21.79 28.96 29.43
C ASN A 79 20.28 28.79 29.14
N PRO A 80 19.46 28.40 30.15
CA PRO A 80 18.06 28.05 29.93
C PRO A 80 17.21 29.22 29.38
N GLN A 81 17.57 30.46 29.70
CA GLN A 81 16.86 31.66 29.27
C GLN A 81 17.38 32.27 27.96
N ASN A 82 18.50 31.79 27.42
CA ASN A 82 19.01 32.29 26.15
C ASN A 82 18.44 31.45 25.00
N TYR A 83 17.22 31.77 24.58
CA TYR A 83 16.52 31.01 23.54
C TYR A 83 17.19 31.13 22.17
N LYS A 84 17.87 32.24 21.87
CA LYS A 84 18.62 32.42 20.62
C LYS A 84 19.84 31.50 20.56
N LEU A 85 20.58 31.35 21.66
CA LEU A 85 21.64 30.35 21.80
C LEU A 85 21.09 28.92 21.68
N ARG A 86 20.01 28.60 22.43
CA ARG A 86 19.41 27.26 22.41
C ARG A 86 18.88 26.89 21.03
N GLY A 87 18.18 27.81 20.36
CA GLY A 87 17.74 27.67 18.98
C GLY A 87 18.91 27.48 18.03
N GLY A 88 19.95 28.32 18.12
CA GLY A 88 21.16 28.18 17.31
C GLY A 88 21.85 26.82 17.46
N ILE A 89 21.88 26.27 18.68
CA ILE A 89 22.36 24.90 18.94
C ILE A 89 21.48 23.85 18.25
N ILE A 90 20.15 23.98 18.28
CA ILE A 90 19.26 23.10 17.53
C ILE A 90 19.49 23.24 16.02
N GLY A 91 19.77 24.43 15.51
CA GLY A 91 20.16 24.64 14.12
C GLY A 91 21.46 23.90 13.74
N ILE A 92 22.45 23.85 14.63
CA ILE A 92 23.65 23.02 14.47
C ILE A 92 23.29 21.54 14.37
N PHE A 93 22.47 21.04 15.31
CA PHE A 93 22.03 19.64 15.30
C PHE A 93 21.24 19.31 14.03
N SER A 94 20.39 20.22 13.55
CA SER A 94 19.66 20.07 12.29
C SER A 94 20.60 19.87 11.10
N LYS A 95 21.71 20.64 11.01
CA LYS A 95 22.74 20.43 9.97
C LYS A 95 23.41 19.05 10.07
N MET A 96 23.65 18.56 11.29
CA MET A 96 24.20 17.22 11.52
C MET A 96 23.21 16.11 11.14
N CYS A 97 21.90 16.35 11.31
CA CYS A 97 20.85 15.35 11.07
C CYS A 97 20.66 14.93 9.60
N VAL A 98 21.29 15.65 8.66
CA VAL A 98 21.39 15.26 7.24
C VAL A 98 22.22 13.96 7.09
N ASP A 99 23.17 13.71 8.01
CA ASP A 99 23.88 12.44 8.12
C ASP A 99 23.12 11.49 9.06
N SER A 100 22.66 10.36 8.51
CA SER A 100 21.81 9.41 9.23
C SER A 100 22.46 8.87 10.50
N MET A 101 23.77 8.64 10.48
CA MET A 101 24.48 8.07 11.63
C MET A 101 24.73 9.14 12.71
N LEU A 102 25.01 10.40 12.35
CA LEU A 102 25.10 11.48 13.35
C LEU A 102 23.74 11.74 13.99
N ARG A 103 22.68 11.77 13.18
CA ARG A 103 21.31 11.93 13.66
C ARG A 103 20.96 10.86 14.69
N ASP A 104 21.20 9.59 14.38
CA ASP A 104 20.84 8.49 15.27
C ASP A 104 21.62 8.61 16.61
N ARG A 105 22.91 9.00 16.57
CA ARG A 105 23.70 9.31 17.78
C ARG A 105 23.17 10.51 18.56
N LEU A 106 22.73 11.57 17.88
CA LEU A 106 22.09 12.73 18.52
C LEU A 106 20.78 12.33 19.23
N PHE A 107 20.01 11.45 18.60
CA PHE A 107 18.79 10.89 19.20
C PHE A 107 19.08 10.07 20.45
N GLU A 108 20.08 9.19 20.40
CA GLU A 108 20.52 8.41 21.57
C GLU A 108 20.98 9.29 22.74
N LYS A 109 21.50 10.49 22.47
CA LYS A 109 21.88 11.47 23.50
C LYS A 109 20.72 12.33 24.00
N GLY A 110 19.49 12.09 23.55
CA GLY A 110 18.31 12.78 24.07
C GLY A 110 18.05 14.16 23.46
N VAL A 111 18.52 14.43 22.23
CA VAL A 111 18.31 15.72 21.55
C VAL A 111 16.83 16.06 21.36
N LEU A 112 15.94 15.08 21.25
CA LEU A 112 14.50 15.35 21.18
C LEU A 112 13.99 16.15 22.40
N GLY A 113 14.46 15.82 23.61
CA GLY A 113 14.14 16.57 24.83
C GLY A 113 14.70 17.99 24.85
N MET A 114 15.68 18.31 23.99
CA MET A 114 16.19 19.66 23.78
C MET A 114 15.39 20.42 22.71
N ILE A 115 14.73 19.72 21.78
CA ILE A 115 13.93 20.35 20.73
C ILE A 115 12.53 20.69 21.25
N THR A 116 11.86 19.75 21.93
CA THR A 116 10.46 19.89 22.35
C THR A 116 10.17 21.19 23.12
N PRO A 117 10.97 21.62 24.12
CA PRO A 117 10.69 22.86 24.85
C PRO A 117 10.76 24.14 24.01
N LEU A 118 11.43 24.10 22.85
CA LEU A 118 11.56 25.25 21.95
C LEU A 118 10.36 25.42 21.00
N LEU A 119 9.45 24.45 20.95
CA LEU A 119 8.20 24.55 20.18
C LEU A 119 7.24 25.58 20.78
N GLU A 120 7.28 25.75 22.10
CA GLU A 120 6.41 26.68 22.84
C GLU A 120 6.89 28.14 22.77
N ILE A 121 8.06 28.40 22.20
CA ILE A 121 8.70 29.72 22.19
C ILE A 121 8.65 30.30 20.78
N ASP A 122 8.00 31.47 20.64
CA ASP A 122 7.72 32.11 19.34
C ASP A 122 8.93 32.20 18.43
N ASP A 123 10.02 32.80 18.91
CA ASP A 123 11.23 33.02 18.11
C ASP A 123 11.87 31.73 17.60
N THR A 124 11.79 30.64 18.38
CA THR A 124 12.48 29.37 18.08
C THR A 124 11.61 28.32 17.42
N ARG A 125 10.28 28.51 17.42
CA ARG A 125 9.29 27.51 17.01
C ARG A 125 9.52 26.98 15.60
N HIS A 126 9.68 27.89 14.62
CA HIS A 126 9.91 27.49 13.23
C HIS A 126 11.18 26.68 13.06
N LEU A 127 12.25 27.06 13.77
CA LEU A 127 13.52 26.34 13.72
C LEU A 127 13.39 24.93 14.33
N ALA A 128 12.70 24.83 15.48
CA ALA A 128 12.45 23.56 16.15
C ALA A 128 11.60 22.62 15.27
N LEU A 129 10.51 23.11 14.70
CA LEU A 129 9.65 22.36 13.76
C LEU A 129 10.42 21.96 12.50
N HIS A 130 11.25 22.84 11.96
CA HIS A 130 12.07 22.55 10.80
C HIS A 130 13.08 21.43 11.09
N CYS A 131 13.70 21.45 12.27
CA CYS A 131 14.58 20.39 12.73
C CYS A 131 13.84 19.05 12.82
N LEU A 132 12.64 19.01 13.43
CA LEU A 132 11.82 17.79 13.49
C LEU A 132 11.43 17.27 12.10
N SER A 133 11.07 18.16 11.17
CA SER A 133 10.75 17.81 9.79
C SER A 133 11.95 17.19 9.06
N ILE A 134 13.15 17.79 9.18
CA ILE A 134 14.39 17.22 8.62
C ILE A 134 14.69 15.85 9.21
N ILE A 135 14.59 15.74 10.55
CA ILE A 135 14.86 14.49 11.26
C ILE A 135 13.92 13.41 10.75
N THR A 136 12.61 13.64 10.75
CA THR A 136 11.61 12.64 10.36
C THR A 136 11.75 12.22 8.89
N HIS A 137 12.05 13.16 8.01
CA HIS A 137 12.21 12.89 6.58
C HIS A 137 13.32 11.86 6.32
N HIS A 138 14.44 11.94 7.04
CA HIS A 138 15.59 11.06 6.82
C HIS A 138 15.76 9.93 7.84
N SER A 139 14.93 9.86 8.89
CA SER A 139 15.18 8.97 10.04
C SER A 139 14.70 7.53 9.91
N GLY A 140 15.40 6.64 10.63
CA GLY A 140 14.95 5.27 10.85
C GLY A 140 13.73 5.21 11.77
N SER A 141 13.00 4.09 11.72
CA SER A 141 11.71 3.89 12.41
C SER A 141 11.73 4.35 13.89
N LYS A 142 12.77 3.99 14.65
CA LYS A 142 12.88 4.33 16.08
C LYS A 142 12.77 5.83 16.39
N ALA A 143 13.44 6.69 15.62
CA ALA A 143 13.39 8.14 15.86
C ALA A 143 12.02 8.72 15.47
N ARG A 144 11.38 8.19 14.43
CA ARG A 144 10.02 8.58 14.02
C ARG A 144 9.00 8.22 15.10
N VAL A 145 9.11 7.03 15.70
CA VAL A 145 8.28 6.60 16.83
C VAL A 145 8.42 7.53 18.05
N GLU A 146 9.65 7.91 18.41
CA GLU A 146 9.86 8.86 19.52
C GLU A 146 9.26 10.24 19.24
N ILE A 147 9.32 10.71 17.99
CA ILE A 147 8.71 11.98 17.58
C ILE A 147 7.18 11.86 17.58
N ALA A 148 6.62 10.71 17.21
CA ALA A 148 5.17 10.46 17.20
C ALA A 148 4.53 10.64 18.59
N LYS A 149 5.29 10.43 19.68
CA LYS A 149 4.83 10.75 21.06
C LYS A 149 4.48 12.24 21.26
N ASN A 150 4.96 13.11 20.38
CA ASN A 150 4.67 14.55 20.39
C ASN A 150 3.54 14.93 19.42
N ALA A 151 2.84 13.97 18.81
CA ALA A 151 1.78 14.25 17.83
C ALA A 151 0.70 15.19 18.37
N ASN A 152 0.28 15.02 19.63
CA ASN A 152 -0.71 15.88 20.27
C ASN A 152 -0.21 17.31 20.48
N VAL A 153 1.11 17.52 20.67
CA VAL A 153 1.71 18.86 20.74
C VAL A 153 1.68 19.51 19.36
N LEU A 154 2.07 18.77 18.32
CA LEU A 154 2.06 19.26 16.94
C LEU A 154 0.64 19.62 16.47
N ALA A 155 -0.35 18.78 16.81
CA ALA A 155 -1.76 19.04 16.50
C ALA A 155 -2.27 20.32 17.16
N ARG A 156 -1.91 20.57 18.42
CA ARG A 156 -2.27 21.81 19.14
C ARG A 156 -1.61 23.04 18.53
N LEU A 157 -0.33 22.97 18.17
CA LEU A 157 0.36 24.10 17.52
C LEU A 157 -0.33 24.55 16.22
N ILE A 158 -0.86 23.62 15.43
CA ILE A 158 -1.61 23.92 14.20
C ILE A 158 -2.94 24.66 14.50
N GLN A 159 -3.55 24.37 15.65
CA GLN A 159 -4.80 24.98 16.10
C GLN A 159 -4.56 26.36 16.71
N ASP A 160 -3.57 26.45 17.59
CA ASP A 160 -3.27 27.66 18.38
C ASP A 160 -2.67 28.78 17.52
N LEU A 161 -2.02 28.44 16.40
CA LEU A 161 -1.35 29.39 15.50
C LEU A 161 -1.91 29.30 14.08
N PRO A 162 -3.19 29.65 13.86
CA PRO A 162 -3.86 29.35 12.61
C PRO A 162 -3.36 30.17 11.41
N GLU A 163 -2.84 31.37 11.67
CA GLU A 163 -2.30 32.31 10.68
C GLU A 163 -0.84 32.01 10.28
N ASP A 164 -0.18 31.09 10.98
CA ASP A 164 1.21 30.74 10.71
C ASP A 164 1.30 29.55 9.75
N GLU A 165 1.31 29.87 8.45
CA GLU A 165 1.41 28.88 7.36
C GLU A 165 2.60 27.94 7.56
N LYS A 166 3.71 28.44 8.10
CA LYS A 166 4.94 27.66 8.25
C LYS A 166 4.87 26.66 9.40
N VAL A 167 4.19 27.03 10.50
CA VAL A 167 3.86 26.09 11.57
C VAL A 167 3.00 24.95 11.02
N ALA A 168 1.95 25.27 10.27
CA ALA A 168 1.06 24.27 9.68
C ALA A 168 1.82 23.29 8.76
N GLU A 169 2.58 23.81 7.79
CA GLU A 169 3.36 23.00 6.85
C GLU A 169 4.35 22.05 7.56
N LEU A 170 5.17 22.59 8.48
CA LEU A 170 6.21 21.81 9.14
C LEU A 170 5.65 20.80 10.16
N ALA A 171 4.58 21.16 10.87
CA ALA A 171 3.92 20.27 11.83
C ALA A 171 3.23 19.10 11.11
N VAL A 172 2.47 19.36 10.04
CA VAL A 172 1.82 18.31 9.24
C VAL A 172 2.85 17.41 8.55
N SER A 173 3.93 17.97 8.00
CA SER A 173 5.03 17.17 7.45
C SER A 173 5.66 16.22 8.49
N THR A 174 5.92 16.75 9.69
CA THR A 174 6.46 15.96 10.81
C THR A 174 5.48 14.87 11.23
N LEU A 175 4.19 15.18 11.34
CA LEU A 175 3.12 14.22 11.66
C LEU A 175 3.05 13.11 10.60
N ALA A 176 3.03 13.45 9.31
CA ALA A 176 2.94 12.48 8.21
C ALA A 176 4.04 11.41 8.28
N HIS A 177 5.29 11.82 8.51
CA HIS A 177 6.41 10.90 8.62
C HIS A 177 6.40 10.11 9.93
N ALA A 178 6.07 10.76 11.05
CA ALA A 178 6.07 10.13 12.37
C ALA A 178 4.95 9.10 12.52
N LEU A 179 3.73 9.44 12.07
CA LEU A 179 2.56 8.57 12.14
C LEU A 179 2.73 7.32 11.29
N ALA A 180 3.28 7.44 10.08
CA ALA A 180 3.54 6.29 9.22
C ALA A 180 4.45 5.24 9.89
N ALA A 181 5.33 5.64 10.82
CA ALA A 181 6.20 4.71 11.55
C ALA A 181 5.51 3.99 12.71
N VAL A 182 4.40 4.51 13.22
CA VAL A 182 3.60 3.88 14.30
C VAL A 182 2.39 3.12 13.74
N THR A 183 1.79 3.59 12.64
CA THR A 183 0.60 2.97 12.03
C THR A 183 0.92 1.97 10.91
N GLY A 184 2.15 1.89 10.39
CA GLY A 184 2.45 1.13 9.18
C GLY A 184 2.41 -0.40 9.26
N GLY A 185 2.05 -1.00 10.40
CA GLY A 185 2.05 -2.46 10.59
C GLY A 185 0.73 -3.11 10.18
N LEU A 186 0.76 -4.41 9.84
CA LEU A 186 -0.42 -5.25 9.66
C LEU A 186 -0.15 -6.64 10.29
N PRO A 187 -1.10 -7.26 11.00
CA PRO A 187 -2.46 -6.77 11.28
C PRO A 187 -2.51 -5.70 12.37
N GLU A 188 -1.47 -5.53 13.18
CA GLU A 188 -1.42 -4.55 14.26
C GLU A 188 -0.55 -3.33 13.87
N PRO A 189 -0.76 -2.15 14.49
CA PRO A 189 0.14 -1.03 14.35
C PRO A 189 1.60 -1.43 14.64
N THR A 190 2.57 -0.76 14.02
CA THR A 190 4.00 -1.03 14.26
C THR A 190 4.39 -0.74 15.71
N ASP A 191 3.78 0.28 16.33
CA ASP A 191 3.91 0.56 17.76
C ASP A 191 2.53 0.88 18.38
N PRO A 192 1.80 -0.15 18.86
CA PRO A 192 0.46 0.03 19.41
C PRO A 192 0.42 0.89 20.68
N VAL A 193 1.50 0.89 21.47
CA VAL A 193 1.58 1.63 22.74
C VAL A 193 1.66 3.13 22.46
N VAL A 194 2.55 3.54 21.55
CA VAL A 194 2.64 4.95 21.15
C VAL A 194 1.39 5.37 20.41
N PHE A 195 0.87 4.55 19.49
CA PHE A 195 -0.37 4.88 18.77
C PHE A 195 -1.55 5.19 19.72
N LYS A 196 -1.76 4.38 20.76
CA LYS A 196 -2.82 4.59 21.76
C LYS A 196 -2.67 5.90 22.57
N SER A 197 -1.47 6.49 22.63
CA SER A 197 -1.22 7.76 23.31
C SER A 197 -1.55 8.99 22.46
N ILE A 198 -1.84 8.80 21.17
CA ILE A 198 -2.09 9.87 20.20
C ILE A 198 -3.59 10.10 20.10
N ASP A 199 -4.00 11.35 20.23
CA ASP A 199 -5.37 11.78 19.95
C ASP A 199 -5.54 11.93 18.43
N MET A 200 -5.90 10.83 17.78
CA MET A 200 -6.08 10.82 16.33
C MET A 200 -7.25 11.69 15.87
N VAL A 201 -8.25 11.95 16.70
CA VAL A 201 -9.37 12.84 16.35
C VAL A 201 -8.85 14.27 16.19
N GLU A 202 -8.09 14.76 17.18
CA GLU A 202 -7.52 16.10 17.12
C GLU A 202 -6.44 16.22 16.04
N VAL A 203 -5.63 15.18 15.80
CA VAL A 203 -4.67 15.16 14.68
C VAL A 203 -5.37 15.31 13.33
N LEU A 204 -6.42 14.52 13.09
CA LEU A 204 -7.18 14.59 11.83
C LEU A 204 -7.85 15.95 11.68
N LYS A 205 -8.51 16.44 12.73
CA LYS A 205 -9.18 17.75 12.74
C LYS A 205 -8.22 18.90 12.48
N SER A 206 -7.10 18.98 13.20
CA SER A 206 -6.06 20.00 12.98
C SER A 206 -5.53 19.98 11.56
N THR A 207 -5.27 18.78 11.03
CA THR A 207 -4.74 18.61 9.67
C THR A 207 -5.74 19.09 8.63
N LEU A 208 -7.03 18.74 8.76
CA LEU A 208 -8.05 19.15 7.81
C LEU A 208 -8.37 20.64 7.88
N GLU A 209 -8.38 21.23 9.08
CA GLU A 209 -8.56 22.68 9.22
C GLU A 209 -7.37 23.45 8.64
N ALA A 210 -6.15 22.90 8.71
CA ALA A 210 -4.99 23.51 8.06
C ALA A 210 -5.10 23.54 6.53
N VAL A 211 -5.53 22.44 5.88
CA VAL A 211 -5.62 22.40 4.40
C VAL A 211 -6.76 23.24 3.82
N LYS A 212 -7.77 23.58 4.63
CA LYS A 212 -8.88 24.46 4.20
C LYS A 212 -8.47 25.94 4.14
N ARG A 213 -7.42 26.33 4.86
CA ARG A 213 -6.93 27.71 4.91
C ARG A 213 -6.25 28.09 3.59
N PRO A 214 -6.27 29.38 3.18
CA PRO A 214 -5.44 29.84 2.08
C PRO A 214 -3.97 29.74 2.47
N HIS A 215 -3.12 29.30 1.54
CA HIS A 215 -1.67 29.25 1.71
C HIS A 215 -0.96 29.84 0.50
N SER A 216 0.19 30.47 0.74
CA SER A 216 1.08 31.00 -0.30
C SER A 216 1.59 29.89 -1.23
N ASP A 217 1.97 28.76 -0.64
CA ASP A 217 2.42 27.54 -1.30
C ASP A 217 1.81 26.31 -0.60
N PRO A 218 0.68 25.79 -1.11
CA PRO A 218 -0.08 24.74 -0.43
C PRO A 218 0.49 23.32 -0.66
N GLN A 219 1.43 23.14 -1.59
CA GLN A 219 1.75 21.81 -2.13
C GLN A 219 2.32 20.88 -1.05
N VAL A 220 3.34 21.34 -0.32
CA VAL A 220 4.01 20.53 0.71
C VAL A 220 3.04 20.16 1.82
N LEU A 221 2.24 21.12 2.31
CA LEU A 221 1.25 20.89 3.35
C LEU A 221 0.22 19.83 2.90
N MET A 222 -0.36 20.01 1.71
CA MET A 222 -1.44 19.15 1.22
C MET A 222 -0.96 17.72 0.91
N ASP A 223 0.21 17.55 0.30
CA ASP A 223 0.77 16.21 0.03
C ASP A 223 1.02 15.43 1.32
N HIS A 224 1.45 16.10 2.40
CA HIS A 224 1.64 15.47 3.71
C HIS A 224 0.31 15.25 4.44
N ALA A 225 -0.66 16.16 4.32
CA ALA A 225 -1.99 15.98 4.89
C ALA A 225 -2.71 14.76 4.30
N ILE A 226 -2.63 14.56 2.98
CA ILE A 226 -3.16 13.36 2.31
C ILE A 226 -2.54 12.09 2.90
N LYS A 227 -1.23 12.09 3.18
CA LYS A 227 -0.55 10.96 3.83
C LYS A 227 -1.02 10.75 5.25
N VAL A 228 -1.15 11.79 6.08
CA VAL A 228 -1.64 11.68 7.47
C VAL A 228 -3.01 10.99 7.47
N VAL A 229 -3.94 11.46 6.65
CA VAL A 229 -5.30 10.91 6.60
C VAL A 229 -5.29 9.50 6.02
N CYS A 230 -4.75 9.30 4.81
CA CYS A 230 -4.89 8.02 4.12
C CYS A 230 -4.06 6.88 4.75
N MET A 231 -2.90 7.17 5.37
CA MET A 231 -2.05 6.14 5.99
C MET A 231 -2.46 5.76 7.41
N SER A 232 -3.28 6.58 8.07
CA SER A 232 -3.84 6.25 9.39
C SER A 232 -5.15 5.47 9.31
N SER A 233 -5.82 5.47 8.13
CA SER A 233 -7.10 4.80 7.88
C SER A 233 -7.25 3.38 8.44
N PRO A 234 -6.30 2.41 8.27
CA PRO A 234 -6.54 1.05 8.77
C PRO A 234 -6.67 1.00 10.30
N HIS A 235 -5.87 1.79 11.03
CA HIS A 235 -5.79 1.66 12.50
C HIS A 235 -6.56 2.72 13.27
N ALA A 236 -6.95 3.82 12.62
CA ALA A 236 -7.61 4.96 13.26
C ALA A 236 -9.13 4.99 13.03
N VAL A 237 -9.77 3.85 12.75
CA VAL A 237 -11.20 3.75 12.36
C VAL A 237 -12.13 4.49 13.33
N ASP A 238 -11.93 4.33 14.64
CA ASP A 238 -12.71 5.03 15.66
C ASP A 238 -12.60 6.56 15.55
N ALA A 239 -11.42 7.07 15.20
CA ALA A 239 -11.22 8.50 15.00
C ALA A 239 -11.91 9.01 13.72
N PHE A 240 -11.94 8.21 12.65
CA PHE A 240 -12.72 8.53 11.45
C PHE A 240 -14.23 8.54 11.72
N LYS A 241 -14.73 7.60 12.52
CA LYS A 241 -16.13 7.58 12.97
C LYS A 241 -16.48 8.79 13.84
N ALA A 242 -15.57 9.21 14.72
CA ALA A 242 -15.73 10.39 15.55
C ALA A 242 -15.60 11.72 14.78
N TYR A 243 -14.85 11.72 13.67
CA TYR A 243 -14.65 12.89 12.81
C TYR A 243 -14.85 12.56 11.32
N PRO A 244 -16.11 12.41 10.87
CA PRO A 244 -16.47 12.06 9.49
C PRO A 244 -15.87 12.94 8.38
N PRO A 245 -15.57 14.25 8.57
CA PRO A 245 -14.90 15.05 7.54
C PRO A 245 -13.56 14.46 7.04
N ALA A 246 -12.90 13.61 7.83
CA ALA A 246 -11.71 12.89 7.38
C ALA A 246 -12.01 11.83 6.30
N ILE A 247 -13.19 11.20 6.36
CA ILE A 247 -13.70 10.32 5.32
C ILE A 247 -14.06 11.15 4.08
N ASP A 248 -14.78 12.25 4.27
CA ASP A 248 -15.17 13.18 3.20
C ASP A 248 -13.93 13.69 2.44
N PHE A 249 -12.84 13.99 3.14
CA PHE A 249 -11.58 14.40 2.53
C PHE A 249 -10.98 13.31 1.62
N MET A 250 -10.98 12.05 2.04
CA MET A 250 -10.51 10.93 1.20
C MET A 250 -11.41 10.74 -0.02
N VAL A 251 -12.73 10.79 0.16
CA VAL A 251 -13.70 10.61 -0.93
C VAL A 251 -13.61 11.74 -1.96
N ALA A 252 -13.39 12.98 -1.53
CA ALA A 252 -13.16 14.10 -2.44
C ALA A 252 -11.86 13.93 -3.24
N GLY A 253 -10.83 13.36 -2.61
CA GLY A 253 -9.53 13.07 -3.25
C GLY A 253 -9.61 12.09 -4.41
N LEU A 254 -10.63 11.22 -4.46
CA LEU A 254 -10.93 10.36 -5.63
C LEU A 254 -11.16 11.17 -6.91
N ARG A 255 -11.52 12.45 -6.79
CA ARG A 255 -11.79 13.38 -7.89
C ARG A 255 -10.69 14.42 -8.10
N SER A 256 -9.55 14.30 -7.42
CA SER A 256 -8.37 15.13 -7.68
C SER A 256 -7.97 15.04 -9.15
N ASN A 257 -7.44 16.09 -9.77
CA ASN A 257 -6.89 15.99 -11.13
C ASN A 257 -5.50 15.32 -11.18
N ASP A 258 -4.94 14.99 -10.02
CA ASP A 258 -3.69 14.24 -9.87
C ASP A 258 -3.96 12.77 -9.58
N TRP A 259 -3.49 11.87 -10.44
CA TRP A 259 -3.68 10.41 -10.32
C TRP A 259 -3.07 9.83 -9.06
N VAL A 260 -1.92 10.36 -8.62
CA VAL A 260 -1.27 9.90 -7.39
C VAL A 260 -2.18 10.15 -6.21
N THR A 261 -2.75 11.36 -6.13
CA THR A 261 -3.76 11.71 -5.12
C THR A 261 -4.97 10.79 -5.19
N ARG A 262 -5.55 10.54 -6.38
CA ARG A 262 -6.70 9.62 -6.55
C ARG A 262 -6.42 8.24 -5.96
N SER A 263 -5.27 7.67 -6.30
CA SER A 263 -4.89 6.32 -5.86
C SER A 263 -4.55 6.23 -4.38
N ILE A 264 -3.89 7.25 -3.80
CA ILE A 264 -3.63 7.30 -2.36
C ILE A 264 -4.95 7.36 -1.59
N CYS A 265 -5.88 8.21 -2.02
CA CYS A 265 -7.20 8.32 -1.42
C CYS A 265 -8.03 7.05 -1.57
N LEU A 266 -8.05 6.42 -2.76
CA LEU A 266 -8.75 5.15 -2.98
C LEU A 266 -8.25 4.05 -2.05
N GLY A 267 -6.93 3.87 -1.92
CA GLY A 267 -6.43 2.88 -0.98
C GLY A 267 -6.60 3.27 0.49
N GLY A 268 -6.76 4.56 0.82
CA GLY A 268 -7.20 4.99 2.14
C GLY A 268 -8.63 4.53 2.46
N VAL A 269 -9.55 4.72 1.50
CA VAL A 269 -10.95 4.26 1.64
C VAL A 269 -11.05 2.73 1.72
N LEU A 270 -10.27 2.01 0.90
CA LEU A 270 -10.22 0.54 0.94
C LEU A 270 -9.70 0.02 2.29
N ARG A 271 -8.63 0.63 2.83
CA ARG A 271 -8.02 0.18 4.10
C ARG A 271 -8.82 0.57 5.34
N LEU A 272 -9.67 1.59 5.27
CA LEU A 272 -10.48 2.06 6.40
C LEU A 272 -11.30 0.94 7.05
N HIS A 273 -11.74 -0.03 6.26
CA HIS A 273 -12.63 -1.10 6.70
C HIS A 273 -11.95 -2.45 6.90
N GLN A 274 -10.62 -2.51 6.71
CA GLN A 274 -9.88 -3.77 6.62
C GLN A 274 -10.06 -4.69 7.84
N PHE A 275 -10.22 -4.13 9.04
CA PHE A 275 -10.36 -4.91 10.29
C PHE A 275 -11.81 -5.14 10.74
N GLU A 276 -12.77 -4.43 10.15
CA GLU A 276 -14.21 -4.63 10.40
C GLU A 276 -14.84 -5.49 9.30
N ALA A 277 -14.08 -5.79 8.24
CA ALA A 277 -14.52 -6.56 7.11
C ALA A 277 -14.73 -8.03 7.45
N GLU A 278 -15.81 -8.59 6.92
CA GLU A 278 -16.09 -10.02 6.96
C GLU A 278 -15.26 -10.74 5.89
N GLU A 279 -14.73 -11.92 6.22
CA GLU A 279 -14.26 -12.85 5.19
C GLU A 279 -15.44 -13.24 4.29
N ASN A 280 -15.19 -13.39 2.98
CA ASN A 280 -16.22 -13.86 2.07
C ASN A 280 -16.77 -15.20 2.57
N PRO A 281 -18.09 -15.31 2.85
CA PRO A 281 -18.66 -16.52 3.40
C PRO A 281 -18.47 -17.69 2.41
N PRO A 282 -18.31 -18.91 2.91
CA PRO A 282 -18.25 -20.08 2.05
C PRO A 282 -19.53 -20.19 1.20
N ILE A 283 -19.34 -20.75 0.01
CA ILE A 283 -20.31 -20.79 -1.07
C ILE A 283 -21.58 -21.56 -0.65
N PHE A 284 -22.66 -20.81 -0.48
CA PHE A 284 -24.07 -21.23 -0.63
C PHE A 284 -24.66 -22.28 0.35
N ASP A 285 -25.93 -22.10 0.74
CA ASP A 285 -26.67 -23.09 1.54
C ASP A 285 -27.27 -24.19 0.64
N ARG A 286 -26.53 -25.30 0.51
CA ARG A 286 -26.95 -26.48 -0.27
C ARG A 286 -28.32 -27.03 0.15
N LYS A 287 -28.69 -26.95 1.44
CA LYS A 287 -29.94 -27.54 1.94
C LYS A 287 -31.15 -26.78 1.42
N LYS A 288 -31.09 -25.44 1.37
CA LYS A 288 -32.16 -24.59 0.81
C LYS A 288 -32.42 -24.84 -0.68
N LEU A 289 -31.37 -25.13 -1.46
CA LEU A 289 -31.51 -25.42 -2.90
C LEU A 289 -32.13 -26.76 -3.20
N LEU A 290 -31.67 -27.79 -2.49
CA LEU A 290 -32.17 -29.13 -2.70
C LEU A 290 -33.56 -29.33 -2.10
N SER A 291 -33.93 -28.55 -1.07
CA SER A 291 -35.27 -28.58 -0.48
C SER A 291 -36.33 -27.91 -1.34
N GLY A 292 -35.93 -27.04 -2.29
CA GLY A 292 -36.87 -26.23 -3.07
C GLY A 292 -37.64 -25.23 -2.20
N GLU A 293 -37.11 -24.91 -1.01
CA GLU A 293 -37.71 -23.97 -0.06
C GLU A 293 -37.59 -22.51 -0.50
N TYR A 294 -37.01 -22.25 -1.67
CA TYR A 294 -37.04 -20.94 -2.28
C TYR A 294 -38.48 -20.57 -2.65
N GLY A 295 -38.93 -19.42 -2.12
CA GLY A 295 -40.15 -18.79 -2.56
C GLY A 295 -40.08 -18.40 -4.05
N ARG A 296 -41.15 -17.81 -4.56
CA ARG A 296 -41.14 -17.22 -5.89
C ARG A 296 -40.12 -16.06 -5.93
N LEU A 297 -39.23 -16.07 -6.93
CA LEU A 297 -38.32 -14.96 -7.19
C LEU A 297 -39.12 -13.66 -7.45
N PRO A 298 -38.74 -12.51 -6.88
CA PRO A 298 -39.41 -11.23 -7.15
C PRO A 298 -39.56 -10.92 -8.64
N ASP A 299 -40.69 -10.33 -9.03
CA ASP A 299 -41.06 -10.12 -10.44
C ASP A 299 -40.04 -9.29 -11.23
N HIS A 300 -39.38 -8.32 -10.58
CA HIS A 300 -38.34 -7.52 -11.24
C HIS A 300 -37.06 -8.32 -11.50
N LEU A 301 -36.69 -9.26 -10.62
CA LEU A 301 -35.56 -10.14 -10.84
C LEU A 301 -35.86 -11.18 -11.93
N VAL A 302 -37.09 -11.72 -11.96
CA VAL A 302 -37.56 -12.58 -13.06
C VAL A 302 -37.46 -11.84 -14.40
N ALA A 303 -37.86 -10.56 -14.44
CA ALA A 303 -37.73 -9.76 -15.65
C ALA A 303 -36.26 -9.63 -16.11
N LEU A 304 -35.31 -9.44 -15.18
CA LEU A 304 -33.87 -9.39 -15.48
C LEU A 304 -33.35 -10.72 -16.03
N GLU A 305 -33.72 -11.86 -15.42
CA GLU A 305 -33.35 -13.19 -15.94
C GLU A 305 -33.91 -13.42 -17.34
N MET A 306 -35.17 -13.05 -17.57
CA MET A 306 -35.83 -13.24 -18.86
C MET A 306 -35.24 -12.32 -19.95
N GLU A 307 -34.88 -11.09 -19.61
CA GLU A 307 -34.17 -10.17 -20.52
C GLU A 307 -32.78 -10.71 -20.91
N TYR A 308 -32.05 -11.30 -19.96
CA TYR A 308 -30.75 -11.91 -20.21
C TYR A 308 -30.84 -13.24 -20.99
N GLY A 309 -31.88 -14.02 -20.71
CA GLY A 309 -32.10 -15.38 -21.16
C GLY A 309 -31.92 -16.36 -20.00
N HIS A 310 -33.04 -16.82 -19.43
CA HIS A 310 -33.09 -17.66 -18.23
C HIS A 310 -32.19 -18.91 -18.29
N GLU A 311 -32.09 -19.58 -19.44
CA GLU A 311 -31.24 -20.79 -19.57
C GLU A 311 -29.72 -20.52 -19.45
N ARG A 312 -29.32 -19.25 -19.47
CA ARG A 312 -27.94 -18.80 -19.33
C ARG A 312 -27.62 -18.25 -17.94
N CYS A 313 -28.61 -18.17 -17.05
CA CYS A 313 -28.47 -17.69 -15.68
C CYS A 313 -27.74 -18.73 -14.81
N ASP A 314 -26.93 -18.26 -13.87
CA ASP A 314 -26.09 -19.13 -13.04
C ASP A 314 -26.94 -20.04 -12.13
N MET A 315 -28.05 -19.53 -11.60
CA MET A 315 -29.02 -20.28 -10.81
C MET A 315 -29.65 -21.42 -11.62
N TYR A 316 -30.02 -21.17 -12.88
CA TYR A 316 -30.54 -22.20 -13.78
C TYR A 316 -29.47 -23.25 -14.11
N LEU A 317 -28.28 -22.82 -14.50
CA LEU A 317 -27.16 -23.71 -14.83
C LEU A 317 -26.76 -24.57 -13.63
N MET A 318 -26.76 -24.00 -12.42
CA MET A 318 -26.53 -24.72 -11.17
C MET A 318 -27.61 -25.77 -10.91
N ALA A 319 -28.89 -25.40 -10.98
CA ALA A 319 -30.00 -26.34 -10.76
C ALA A 319 -29.95 -27.50 -11.78
N LYS A 320 -29.69 -27.19 -13.05
CA LYS A 320 -29.52 -28.18 -14.11
C LYS A 320 -28.33 -29.11 -13.85
N ALA A 321 -27.15 -28.57 -13.50
CA ALA A 321 -25.96 -29.36 -13.22
C ALA A 321 -26.13 -30.29 -12.00
N LEU A 322 -26.85 -29.84 -10.97
CA LEU A 322 -27.19 -30.65 -9.81
C LEU A 322 -28.17 -31.78 -10.16
N ALA A 323 -29.20 -31.49 -10.95
CA ALA A 323 -30.14 -32.51 -11.42
C ALA A 323 -29.44 -33.57 -12.30
N GLU A 324 -28.57 -33.14 -13.23
CA GLU A 324 -27.76 -34.04 -14.06
C GLU A 324 -26.83 -34.90 -13.20
N THR A 325 -26.15 -34.29 -12.23
CA THR A 325 -25.30 -35.01 -11.27
C THR A 325 -26.09 -36.07 -10.51
N ALA A 326 -27.24 -35.71 -9.92
CA ALA A 326 -28.06 -36.64 -9.17
C ALA A 326 -28.55 -37.82 -10.03
N SER A 327 -28.94 -37.56 -11.28
CA SER A 327 -29.44 -38.58 -12.21
C SER A 327 -28.41 -39.65 -12.58
N ILE A 328 -27.12 -39.30 -12.60
CA ILE A 328 -26.00 -40.17 -13.01
C ILE A 328 -25.31 -40.80 -11.80
N LEU A 329 -25.35 -40.15 -10.65
CA LEU A 329 -24.67 -40.58 -9.43
C LEU A 329 -25.23 -41.90 -8.90
N ILE A 330 -26.56 -42.05 -8.81
CA ILE A 330 -27.20 -43.25 -8.23
C ILE A 330 -26.84 -44.52 -9.03
N PRO A 331 -26.96 -44.56 -10.38
CA PRO A 331 -26.59 -45.74 -11.15
C PRO A 331 -25.08 -46.03 -11.15
N CYS A 332 -24.22 -45.00 -11.23
CA CYS A 332 -22.77 -45.18 -11.26
C CYS A 332 -22.22 -45.67 -9.92
N VAL A 333 -22.80 -45.25 -8.80
CA VAL A 333 -22.43 -45.74 -7.47
C VAL A 333 -22.80 -47.21 -7.32
N ALA A 334 -23.99 -47.62 -7.77
CA ALA A 334 -24.44 -49.01 -7.70
C ALA A 334 -23.61 -49.96 -8.59
N THR A 335 -23.04 -49.45 -9.69
CA THR A 335 -22.27 -50.24 -10.68
C THR A 335 -20.75 -50.12 -10.52
N GLY A 336 -20.26 -49.18 -9.71
CA GLY A 336 -18.83 -48.87 -9.58
C GLY A 336 -18.23 -48.18 -10.81
N ASP A 337 -19.04 -47.62 -11.72
CA ASP A 337 -18.58 -46.93 -12.92
C ASP A 337 -18.09 -45.51 -12.63
N PHE A 338 -16.91 -45.43 -12.01
CA PHE A 338 -16.22 -44.18 -11.71
C PHE A 338 -15.67 -43.45 -12.95
N TYR A 339 -15.60 -44.13 -14.09
CA TYR A 339 -15.11 -43.55 -15.33
C TYR A 339 -16.16 -42.63 -15.95
N THR A 340 -17.38 -43.14 -16.17
CA THR A 340 -18.50 -42.34 -16.72
C THR A 340 -18.86 -41.19 -15.79
N LEU A 341 -18.94 -41.47 -14.49
CA LEU A 341 -19.19 -40.42 -13.48
C LEU A 341 -18.08 -39.36 -13.51
N GLY A 342 -16.83 -39.76 -13.61
CA GLY A 342 -15.69 -38.86 -13.67
C GLY A 342 -15.71 -37.93 -14.88
N LEU A 343 -15.98 -38.46 -16.08
CA LEU A 343 -16.09 -37.65 -17.31
C LEU A 343 -17.19 -36.61 -17.19
N LYS A 344 -18.37 -37.01 -16.70
CA LYS A 344 -19.49 -36.08 -16.53
C LYS A 344 -19.20 -35.01 -15.49
N GLN A 345 -18.61 -35.38 -14.36
CA GLN A 345 -18.21 -34.42 -13.32
C GLN A 345 -17.21 -33.40 -13.84
N ALA A 346 -16.20 -33.83 -14.61
CA ALA A 346 -15.22 -32.93 -15.20
C ALA A 346 -15.84 -31.97 -16.24
N GLU A 347 -16.82 -32.44 -17.04
CA GLU A 347 -17.58 -31.59 -17.97
C GLU A 347 -18.36 -30.51 -17.21
N LEU A 348 -19.13 -30.91 -16.19
CA LEU A 348 -19.98 -29.99 -15.46
C LEU A 348 -19.16 -28.94 -14.67
N MET A 349 -17.97 -29.29 -14.16
CA MET A 349 -17.07 -28.34 -13.46
C MET A 349 -16.62 -27.18 -14.34
N LEU A 350 -16.68 -27.33 -15.66
CA LEU A 350 -16.38 -26.25 -16.62
C LEU A 350 -17.60 -25.35 -16.87
N GLN A 351 -18.79 -25.70 -16.35
CA GLN A 351 -20.05 -25.00 -16.56
C GLN A 351 -20.53 -24.26 -15.31
N THR A 352 -20.13 -24.71 -14.11
CA THR A 352 -20.55 -24.08 -12.85
C THR A 352 -19.62 -24.47 -11.68
N ASP A 353 -19.42 -23.56 -10.72
CA ASP A 353 -18.53 -23.77 -9.57
C ASP A 353 -19.15 -24.64 -8.46
N PHE A 354 -20.47 -24.85 -8.51
CA PHE A 354 -21.32 -25.29 -7.39
C PHE A 354 -21.53 -26.81 -7.28
N ILE A 355 -20.69 -27.61 -7.95
CA ILE A 355 -20.89 -29.07 -8.05
C ILE A 355 -20.32 -29.80 -6.83
N LEU A 356 -19.34 -29.20 -6.15
CA LEU A 356 -18.62 -29.82 -5.06
C LEU A 356 -18.70 -28.96 -3.80
N VAL A 357 -19.55 -29.35 -2.87
CA VAL A 357 -19.58 -28.78 -1.51
C VAL A 357 -19.16 -29.88 -0.51
N PRO A 358 -18.28 -29.59 0.46
CA PRO A 358 -17.93 -30.55 1.51
C PRO A 358 -19.19 -31.03 2.26
N GLY A 359 -19.43 -32.34 2.33
CA GLY A 359 -20.58 -32.90 3.05
C GLY A 359 -20.93 -34.33 2.67
N ILE A 360 -21.81 -34.95 3.47
CA ILE A 360 -22.30 -36.33 3.29
C ILE A 360 -23.39 -36.35 2.20
N PHE A 361 -23.52 -37.47 1.50
CA PHE A 361 -24.61 -37.75 0.57
C PHE A 361 -25.96 -37.75 1.31
N GLU A 362 -26.79 -36.72 1.12
CA GLU A 362 -28.23 -36.79 1.40
C GLU A 362 -28.93 -36.98 0.04
N ILE A 363 -29.20 -38.25 -0.35
CA ILE A 363 -29.99 -38.56 -1.54
C ILE A 363 -31.43 -38.81 -1.10
N ARG A 364 -32.38 -38.07 -1.68
CA ARG A 364 -33.80 -38.33 -1.52
C ARG A 364 -34.26 -39.26 -2.64
N ASP A 365 -34.86 -40.38 -2.29
CA ASP A 365 -35.43 -41.30 -3.27
C ASP A 365 -36.55 -40.58 -4.06
N PRO A 366 -36.47 -40.51 -5.40
CA PRO A 366 -37.43 -39.77 -6.22
C PRO A 366 -38.82 -40.43 -6.29
N VAL A 367 -38.96 -41.70 -5.91
CA VAL A 367 -40.23 -42.44 -5.88
C VAL A 367 -40.81 -42.47 -4.47
N THR A 368 -39.98 -42.61 -3.44
CA THR A 368 -40.45 -42.80 -2.05
C THR A 368 -40.33 -41.55 -1.17
N GLY A 369 -39.59 -40.53 -1.60
CA GLY A 369 -39.36 -39.29 -0.82
C GLY A 369 -38.47 -39.47 0.41
N SER A 370 -37.97 -40.67 0.64
CA SER A 370 -37.17 -41.06 1.81
C SER A 370 -35.73 -40.51 1.68
N SER A 371 -35.19 -39.91 2.74
CA SER A 371 -33.76 -39.60 2.80
C SER A 371 -32.95 -40.87 3.03
N MET A 372 -32.11 -41.26 2.07
CA MET A 372 -31.13 -42.32 2.27
C MET A 372 -29.95 -41.76 3.06
N ASN A 373 -30.02 -41.87 4.39
CA ASN A 373 -28.91 -41.59 5.30
C ASN A 373 -28.20 -42.89 5.61
N GLU A 374 -27.37 -43.37 4.70
CA GLU A 374 -26.34 -44.36 4.95
C GLU A 374 -25.48 -44.42 3.70
N ASN A 375 -24.15 -44.39 3.86
CA ASN A 375 -23.16 -44.57 2.81
C ASN A 375 -23.64 -45.67 1.85
N ALA A 376 -24.22 -45.29 0.71
CA ALA A 376 -24.98 -46.15 -0.22
C ALA A 376 -24.05 -47.16 -0.93
N GLY A 377 -23.36 -48.00 -0.17
CA GLY A 377 -22.26 -48.86 -0.62
C GLY A 377 -20.94 -48.14 -0.90
N VAL A 378 -20.81 -46.83 -0.68
CA VAL A 378 -19.62 -46.04 -1.06
C VAL A 378 -18.70 -45.81 0.16
N SER A 379 -17.45 -46.26 0.07
CA SER A 379 -16.46 -46.19 1.16
C SER A 379 -15.86 -44.80 1.45
N PHE A 380 -16.43 -43.70 0.92
CA PHE A 380 -15.81 -42.37 1.01
C PHE A 380 -16.73 -41.37 1.72
N PRO A 381 -16.31 -40.83 2.89
CA PRO A 381 -17.11 -39.87 3.65
C PRO A 381 -17.09 -38.42 3.12
N LEU A 382 -16.28 -38.09 2.09
CA LEU A 382 -16.15 -36.74 1.52
C LEU A 382 -16.04 -36.73 -0.02
N TRP A 383 -16.79 -35.82 -0.67
CA TRP A 383 -16.74 -35.55 -2.13
C TRP A 383 -15.33 -35.27 -2.67
N ALA A 384 -14.47 -34.58 -1.91
CA ALA A 384 -13.10 -34.32 -2.34
C ALA A 384 -12.24 -35.60 -2.47
N ALA A 385 -12.54 -36.63 -1.69
CA ALA A 385 -11.82 -37.91 -1.73
C ALA A 385 -12.21 -38.75 -2.96
N SER A 386 -13.43 -38.60 -3.48
CA SER A 386 -13.90 -39.36 -4.65
C SER A 386 -13.31 -38.83 -5.98
N LEU A 387 -12.94 -37.55 -6.06
CA LEU A 387 -12.33 -36.96 -7.27
C LEU A 387 -11.07 -37.69 -7.72
N SER A 388 -10.24 -38.16 -6.78
CA SER A 388 -9.03 -38.93 -7.10
C SER A 388 -9.35 -40.31 -7.68
N ASN A 389 -10.49 -40.91 -7.31
CA ASN A 389 -10.92 -42.18 -7.90
C ASN A 389 -11.40 -41.97 -9.33
N TYR A 390 -12.12 -40.87 -9.59
CA TYR A 390 -12.57 -40.48 -10.92
C TYR A 390 -11.39 -40.19 -11.85
N SER A 391 -10.45 -39.36 -11.41
CA SER A 391 -9.26 -39.01 -12.20
C SER A 391 -8.40 -40.25 -12.49
N SER A 392 -8.26 -41.16 -11.53
CA SER A 392 -7.58 -42.45 -11.72
C SER A 392 -8.31 -43.40 -12.66
N ALA A 393 -9.64 -43.41 -12.65
CA ALA A 393 -10.45 -44.22 -13.58
C ALA A 393 -10.30 -43.73 -15.02
N ILE A 394 -10.34 -42.41 -15.23
CA ILE A 394 -10.12 -41.79 -16.56
C ILE A 394 -8.71 -42.13 -17.07
N ARG A 395 -7.67 -41.97 -16.26
CA ARG A 395 -6.30 -42.29 -16.68
C ARG A 395 -6.10 -43.77 -17.02
N ARG A 396 -6.76 -44.68 -16.30
CA ARG A 396 -6.73 -46.13 -16.58
C ARG A 396 -7.35 -46.50 -17.93
N SER A 397 -8.27 -45.69 -18.46
CA SER A 397 -8.83 -45.90 -19.81
C SER A 397 -7.79 -45.73 -20.93
N GLY A 398 -6.68 -45.03 -20.65
CA GLY A 398 -5.57 -44.84 -21.59
C GLY A 398 -5.87 -43.90 -22.76
N LYS A 399 -6.98 -43.15 -22.74
CA LYS A 399 -7.41 -42.26 -23.82
C LYS A 399 -6.76 -40.87 -23.72
N PRO A 400 -5.89 -40.46 -24.66
CA PRO A 400 -5.14 -39.21 -24.55
C PRO A 400 -6.02 -37.95 -24.60
N ASN A 401 -7.14 -37.98 -25.32
CA ASN A 401 -8.08 -36.86 -25.44
C ASN A 401 -8.89 -36.60 -24.16
N GLU A 402 -8.82 -37.48 -23.17
CA GLU A 402 -9.52 -37.36 -21.89
C GLU A 402 -8.58 -36.98 -20.74
N ALA A 403 -7.28 -36.83 -21.01
CA ALA A 403 -6.28 -36.50 -20.00
C ALA A 403 -6.56 -35.16 -19.29
N ASP A 404 -7.10 -34.18 -20.01
CA ASP A 404 -7.49 -32.89 -19.44
C ASP A 404 -8.62 -33.02 -18.42
N PHE A 405 -9.59 -33.91 -18.63
CA PHE A 405 -10.67 -34.15 -17.67
C PHE A 405 -10.13 -34.73 -16.36
N ALA A 406 -9.17 -35.65 -16.43
CA ALA A 406 -8.52 -36.18 -15.24
C ALA A 406 -7.75 -35.08 -14.48
N ASP A 407 -7.07 -34.18 -15.19
CA ASP A 407 -6.34 -33.08 -14.58
C ASP A 407 -7.26 -32.00 -13.98
N ILE A 408 -8.39 -31.68 -14.63
CA ILE A 408 -9.42 -30.77 -14.09
C ILE A 408 -9.93 -31.29 -12.73
N LEU A 409 -10.18 -32.58 -12.61
CA LEU A 409 -10.64 -33.20 -11.35
C LEU A 409 -9.59 -33.09 -10.23
N ASP A 410 -8.31 -33.34 -10.55
CA ASP A 410 -7.23 -33.22 -9.56
C ASP A 410 -6.98 -31.77 -9.16
N LEU A 411 -7.05 -30.83 -10.11
CA LEU A 411 -6.95 -29.40 -9.84
C LEU A 411 -8.10 -28.90 -8.97
N LYS A 412 -9.34 -29.30 -9.28
CA LYS A 412 -10.51 -28.91 -8.46
C LYS A 412 -10.43 -29.50 -7.06
N LYS A 413 -9.91 -30.72 -6.90
CA LYS A 413 -9.60 -31.29 -5.58
C LYS A 413 -8.66 -30.38 -4.80
N LEU A 414 -7.54 -29.98 -5.40
CA LEU A 414 -6.55 -29.11 -4.76
C LEU A 414 -7.14 -27.75 -4.38
N ILE A 415 -8.01 -27.18 -5.22
CA ILE A 415 -8.72 -25.92 -4.91
C ILE A 415 -9.65 -26.09 -3.70
N VAL A 416 -10.50 -27.13 -3.69
CA VAL A 416 -11.44 -27.40 -2.59
C VAL A 416 -10.74 -27.74 -1.28
N THR A 417 -9.53 -28.30 -1.34
CA THR A 417 -8.70 -28.56 -0.15
C THR A 417 -7.76 -27.41 0.21
N SER A 418 -7.94 -26.23 -0.41
CA SER A 418 -7.11 -25.02 -0.19
C SER A 418 -5.61 -25.20 -0.44
N CYS A 419 -5.23 -26.18 -1.28
CA CYS A 419 -3.85 -26.45 -1.72
C CYS A 419 -3.54 -25.66 -3.01
N ILE A 420 -3.74 -24.35 -2.99
CA ILE A 420 -3.61 -23.50 -4.18
C ILE A 420 -2.21 -23.54 -4.81
N PRO A 421 -1.09 -23.50 -4.06
CA PRO A 421 0.25 -23.55 -4.66
C PRO A 421 0.49 -24.85 -5.48
N ASP A 422 0.02 -25.98 -4.97
CA ASP A 422 0.11 -27.27 -5.67
C ASP A 422 -0.79 -27.29 -6.90
N ALA A 423 -1.97 -26.67 -6.82
CA ALA A 423 -2.89 -26.52 -7.95
C ALA A 423 -2.25 -25.69 -9.08
N VAL A 424 -1.61 -24.57 -8.73
CA VAL A 424 -0.87 -23.72 -9.68
C VAL A 424 0.28 -24.50 -10.33
N ALA A 425 1.07 -25.22 -9.53
CA ALA A 425 2.17 -26.03 -10.04
C ALA A 425 1.71 -27.15 -11.00
N LEU A 426 0.58 -27.80 -10.70
CA LEU A 426 -0.02 -28.79 -11.59
C LEU A 426 -0.56 -28.13 -12.86
N ALA A 427 -1.27 -27.00 -12.75
CA ALA A 427 -1.84 -26.29 -13.89
C ALA A 427 -0.77 -25.85 -14.90
N HIS A 428 0.42 -25.44 -14.43
CA HIS A 428 1.57 -25.16 -15.30
C HIS A 428 1.97 -26.36 -16.16
N LYS A 429 2.05 -27.56 -15.57
CA LYS A 429 2.36 -28.80 -16.31
C LYS A 429 1.26 -29.15 -17.31
N CYS A 430 -0.01 -28.91 -16.94
CA CYS A 430 -1.13 -29.16 -17.82
C CYS A 430 -1.13 -28.25 -19.06
N ILE A 431 -0.72 -26.98 -18.91
CA ILE A 431 -0.60 -26.01 -20.02
C ILE A 431 0.47 -26.42 -21.04
N GLU A 432 1.56 -27.04 -20.61
CA GLU A 432 2.58 -27.56 -21.53
C GLU A 432 1.98 -28.60 -22.50
N ARG A 433 1.02 -29.39 -22.02
CA ARG A 433 0.30 -30.38 -22.82
C ARG A 433 -0.83 -29.76 -23.65
N ASN A 434 -1.67 -28.92 -23.03
CA ASN A 434 -2.76 -28.24 -23.71
C ASN A 434 -2.86 -26.75 -23.32
N PRO A 435 -2.25 -25.84 -24.10
CA PRO A 435 -2.30 -24.40 -23.84
C PRO A 435 -3.64 -23.76 -24.25
N GLN A 436 -4.59 -24.52 -24.81
CA GLN A 436 -5.90 -24.01 -25.21
C GLN A 436 -7.00 -24.27 -24.19
N GLN A 437 -6.69 -24.95 -23.08
CA GLN A 437 -7.62 -25.23 -22.00
C GLN A 437 -7.69 -24.06 -21.00
N ALA A 438 -8.78 -23.30 -21.02
CA ALA A 438 -8.93 -22.09 -20.20
C ALA A 438 -8.92 -22.37 -18.69
N PHE A 439 -9.40 -23.55 -18.26
CA PHE A 439 -9.46 -23.91 -16.85
C PHE A 439 -8.09 -23.86 -16.17
N PHE A 440 -7.03 -24.30 -16.85
CA PHE A 440 -5.68 -24.29 -16.27
C PHE A 440 -5.18 -22.87 -15.98
N TYR A 441 -5.51 -21.91 -16.85
CA TYR A 441 -5.21 -20.50 -16.61
C TYR A 441 -6.03 -19.91 -15.46
N TYR A 442 -7.29 -20.34 -15.31
CA TYR A 442 -8.12 -19.95 -14.17
C TYR A 442 -7.47 -20.40 -12.85
N VAL A 443 -6.99 -21.64 -12.77
CA VAL A 443 -6.29 -22.11 -11.55
C VAL A 443 -5.05 -21.26 -11.25
N ILE A 444 -4.24 -20.92 -12.26
CA ILE A 444 -3.06 -20.06 -12.06
C ILE A 444 -3.47 -18.66 -11.57
N SER A 445 -4.61 -18.14 -12.02
CA SER A 445 -5.12 -16.84 -11.57
C SER A 445 -5.53 -16.78 -10.11
N LEU A 446 -5.68 -17.92 -9.43
CA LEU A 446 -5.97 -17.99 -7.99
C LEU A 446 -4.70 -17.92 -7.11
N GLY A 447 -3.51 -17.92 -7.70
CA GLY A 447 -2.24 -17.94 -6.96
C GLY A 447 -1.83 -16.57 -6.38
N ASP A 448 -0.92 -16.59 -5.40
CA ASP A 448 -0.46 -15.39 -4.68
C ASP A 448 0.42 -14.43 -5.52
N ASP A 449 1.03 -14.91 -6.60
CA ASP A 449 1.77 -14.04 -7.53
C ASP A 449 0.78 -13.26 -8.41
N HIS A 450 0.39 -12.07 -7.95
CA HIS A 450 -0.60 -11.23 -8.62
C HIS A 450 -0.22 -10.88 -10.08
N VAL A 451 1.08 -10.78 -10.39
CA VAL A 451 1.57 -10.49 -11.75
C VAL A 451 1.33 -11.69 -12.66
N GLN A 452 1.72 -12.88 -12.20
CA GLN A 452 1.50 -14.13 -12.92
C GLN A 452 0.00 -14.44 -13.04
N ALA A 453 -0.75 -14.22 -11.98
CA ALA A 453 -2.18 -14.47 -11.90
C ALA A 453 -2.96 -13.60 -12.90
N LEU A 454 -2.68 -12.29 -12.96
CA LEU A 454 -3.36 -11.38 -13.91
C LEU A 454 -3.06 -11.76 -15.36
N ARG A 455 -1.79 -12.12 -15.64
CA ARG A 455 -1.40 -12.60 -16.95
C ARG A 455 -2.12 -13.90 -17.32
N ALA A 456 -2.24 -14.84 -16.39
CA ALA A 456 -2.96 -16.08 -16.61
C ALA A 456 -4.44 -15.79 -16.91
N ALA A 457 -5.09 -14.94 -16.11
CA ALA A 457 -6.47 -14.51 -16.35
C ALA A 457 -6.67 -13.96 -17.77
N LYS A 458 -5.84 -13.01 -18.20
CA LYS A 458 -5.89 -12.40 -19.53
C LYS A 458 -5.55 -13.37 -20.67
N LYS A 459 -4.68 -14.35 -20.45
CA LYS A 459 -4.36 -15.40 -21.43
C LYS A 459 -5.49 -16.42 -21.55
N GLY A 460 -6.09 -16.84 -20.43
CA GLY A 460 -7.23 -17.75 -20.40
C GLY A 460 -8.42 -17.22 -21.20
N LEU A 461 -8.67 -15.91 -21.14
CA LEU A 461 -9.72 -15.25 -21.94
C LEU A 461 -9.51 -15.34 -23.46
N LYS A 462 -8.31 -15.71 -23.92
CA LYS A 462 -7.96 -15.86 -25.34
C LYS A 462 -7.92 -17.34 -25.78
N CYS A 463 -8.17 -18.29 -24.88
CA CYS A 463 -8.15 -19.72 -25.18
C CYS A 463 -9.36 -20.12 -26.05
N LYS A 464 -9.16 -21.13 -26.91
CA LYS A 464 -10.26 -21.69 -27.74
C LYS A 464 -11.28 -22.48 -26.92
N LEU A 465 -10.85 -23.20 -25.89
CA LEU A 465 -11.73 -23.98 -25.01
C LEU A 465 -12.17 -23.12 -23.82
N LEU A 466 -12.87 -22.02 -24.12
CA LEU A 466 -13.39 -21.08 -23.13
C LEU A 466 -14.90 -21.26 -23.00
N THR A 467 -15.35 -21.77 -21.86
CA THR A 467 -16.78 -21.84 -21.54
C THR A 467 -17.29 -20.47 -21.08
N PRO A 468 -18.61 -20.19 -21.19
CA PRO A 468 -19.20 -18.96 -20.65
C PRO A 468 -18.90 -18.76 -19.16
N PHE A 469 -18.96 -19.83 -18.37
CA PHE A 469 -18.63 -19.81 -16.95
C PHE A 469 -17.17 -19.37 -16.72
N LEU A 470 -16.20 -20.02 -17.37
CA LEU A 470 -14.79 -19.68 -17.19
C LEU A 470 -14.44 -18.29 -17.69
N LYS A 471 -15.12 -17.80 -18.75
CA LYS A 471 -14.98 -16.42 -19.21
C LYS A 471 -15.23 -15.43 -18.09
N TRP A 472 -16.32 -15.59 -17.34
CA TRP A 472 -16.66 -14.66 -16.27
C TRP A 472 -15.77 -14.84 -15.04
N GLN A 473 -15.37 -16.07 -14.69
CA GLN A 473 -14.40 -16.30 -13.61
C GLN A 473 -13.03 -15.66 -13.90
N LEU A 474 -12.50 -15.84 -15.11
CA LEU A 474 -11.23 -15.22 -15.51
C LEU A 474 -11.34 -13.69 -15.57
N MET A 475 -12.49 -13.15 -15.98
CA MET A 475 -12.72 -11.71 -16.03
C MET A 475 -12.83 -11.09 -14.64
N LEU A 476 -13.52 -11.75 -13.69
CA LEU A 476 -13.52 -11.38 -12.27
C LEU A 476 -12.08 -11.25 -11.73
N GLN A 477 -11.26 -12.27 -11.95
CA GLN A 477 -9.86 -12.27 -11.52
C GLN A 477 -9.06 -11.14 -12.18
N ALA A 478 -9.28 -10.90 -13.48
CA ALA A 478 -8.62 -9.80 -14.19
C ALA A 478 -8.97 -8.43 -13.58
N VAL A 479 -10.23 -8.19 -13.21
CA VAL A 479 -10.67 -6.95 -12.55
C VAL A 479 -9.99 -6.77 -11.20
N ILE A 480 -10.09 -7.77 -10.31
CA ILE A 480 -9.56 -7.69 -8.94
C ILE A 480 -8.05 -7.47 -8.95
N LEU A 481 -7.32 -8.27 -9.73
CA LEU A 481 -5.86 -8.22 -9.75
C LEU A 481 -5.36 -6.92 -10.37
N ALA A 482 -5.93 -6.49 -11.50
CA ALA A 482 -5.53 -5.24 -12.14
C ALA A 482 -5.86 -4.01 -11.29
N ALA A 483 -7.03 -3.97 -10.64
CA ALA A 483 -7.40 -2.85 -9.77
C ALA A 483 -6.43 -2.73 -8.58
N ASN A 484 -6.18 -3.84 -7.88
CA ASN A 484 -5.25 -3.88 -6.75
C ASN A 484 -3.81 -3.52 -7.15
N MET A 485 -3.33 -4.07 -8.27
CA MET A 485 -2.00 -3.73 -8.80
C MET A 485 -1.90 -2.24 -9.17
N GLY A 486 -2.91 -1.70 -9.85
CA GLY A 486 -2.95 -0.29 -10.24
C GLY A 486 -2.87 0.65 -9.03
N VAL A 487 -3.66 0.39 -7.99
CA VAL A 487 -3.60 1.16 -6.73
C VAL A 487 -2.21 1.03 -6.07
N SER A 488 -1.70 -0.20 -5.93
CA SER A 488 -0.43 -0.47 -5.25
C SER A 488 0.78 0.17 -5.95
N ILE A 489 0.86 0.07 -7.28
CA ILE A 489 1.95 0.64 -8.07
C ILE A 489 1.98 2.17 -7.95
N ILE A 490 0.83 2.83 -8.09
CA ILE A 490 0.77 4.30 -8.01
C ILE A 490 1.10 4.80 -6.60
N GLN A 491 0.65 4.10 -5.55
CA GLN A 491 0.96 4.47 -4.17
C GLN A 491 2.44 4.29 -3.82
N SER A 492 3.08 3.25 -4.35
CA SER A 492 4.50 2.96 -4.09
C SER A 492 5.46 3.81 -4.91
N MET A 493 5.02 4.36 -6.05
CA MET A 493 5.84 5.14 -6.98
C MET A 493 5.12 6.44 -7.41
N PRO A 494 5.17 7.50 -6.59
CA PRO A 494 4.41 8.73 -6.84
C PRO A 494 5.01 9.64 -7.92
N ASP A 495 6.19 9.34 -8.48
CA ASP A 495 6.78 10.16 -9.54
C ASP A 495 6.11 9.87 -10.89
N SER A 496 5.36 10.85 -11.40
CA SER A 496 4.62 10.79 -12.67
C SER A 496 5.52 10.65 -13.91
N ARG A 497 6.83 10.82 -13.75
CA ARG A 497 7.83 10.66 -14.81
C ARG A 497 8.36 9.22 -14.91
N ASP A 498 8.01 8.34 -13.97
CA ASP A 498 8.37 6.93 -14.01
C ASP A 498 7.48 6.16 -15.00
N LYS A 499 8.06 5.24 -15.77
CA LYS A 499 7.32 4.33 -16.64
C LYS A 499 6.32 3.48 -15.84
N ARG A 500 6.67 3.09 -14.60
CA ARG A 500 5.81 2.32 -13.70
C ARG A 500 4.56 3.08 -13.28
N TRP A 501 4.61 4.41 -13.22
CA TRP A 501 3.42 5.22 -12.94
C TRP A 501 2.39 5.09 -14.08
N GLN A 502 2.84 5.09 -15.34
CA GLN A 502 1.97 4.88 -16.50
C GLN A 502 1.38 3.46 -16.49
N GLU A 503 2.18 2.46 -16.11
CA GLU A 503 1.72 1.07 -15.93
C GLU A 503 0.58 0.97 -14.90
N GLY A 504 0.71 1.64 -13.75
CA GLY A 504 -0.34 1.66 -12.71
C GLY A 504 -1.69 2.19 -13.23
N ILE A 505 -1.67 3.27 -14.01
CA ILE A 505 -2.89 3.85 -14.61
C ILE A 505 -3.47 2.93 -15.69
N ALA A 506 -2.60 2.29 -16.47
CA ALA A 506 -3.02 1.31 -17.46
C ALA A 506 -3.71 0.10 -16.81
N PHE A 507 -3.24 -0.37 -15.64
CA PHE A 507 -3.91 -1.42 -14.88
C PHE A 507 -5.29 -0.99 -14.38
N LEU A 508 -5.44 0.22 -13.82
CA LEU A 508 -6.76 0.72 -13.39
C LEU A 508 -7.73 0.86 -14.58
N SER A 509 -7.23 1.33 -15.72
CA SER A 509 -8.03 1.45 -16.94
C SER A 509 -8.46 0.08 -17.47
N SER A 510 -7.54 -0.90 -17.50
CA SER A 510 -7.88 -2.28 -17.86
C SER A 510 -8.90 -2.89 -16.92
N ALA A 511 -8.77 -2.68 -15.61
CA ALA A 511 -9.72 -3.19 -14.62
C ALA A 511 -11.12 -2.62 -14.87
N TYR A 512 -11.20 -1.34 -15.23
CA TYR A 512 -12.47 -0.69 -15.54
C TYR A 512 -13.12 -1.23 -16.81
N ASP A 513 -12.35 -1.39 -17.88
CA ASP A 513 -12.86 -1.92 -19.14
C ASP A 513 -13.31 -3.39 -18.98
N ASP A 514 -12.57 -4.21 -18.24
CA ASP A 514 -12.98 -5.58 -17.89
C ASP A 514 -14.24 -5.59 -17.01
N ALA A 515 -14.30 -4.73 -15.99
CA ALA A 515 -15.45 -4.65 -15.09
C ALA A 515 -16.70 -4.19 -15.85
N LYS A 516 -16.56 -3.26 -16.79
CA LYS A 516 -17.64 -2.85 -17.68
C LYS A 516 -18.15 -4.02 -18.52
N LEU A 517 -17.26 -4.77 -19.16
CA LEU A 517 -17.62 -5.93 -19.98
C LEU A 517 -18.32 -7.02 -19.15
N PHE A 518 -17.86 -7.24 -17.92
CA PHE A 518 -18.52 -8.14 -16.98
C PHE A 518 -19.91 -7.64 -16.62
N MET A 519 -20.03 -6.37 -16.22
CA MET A 519 -21.30 -5.72 -15.90
C MET A 519 -22.25 -5.68 -17.09
N GLU A 520 -21.79 -5.71 -18.34
CA GLU A 520 -22.70 -5.73 -19.50
C GLU A 520 -23.06 -7.15 -19.96
N GLY A 521 -22.19 -8.14 -19.73
CA GLY A 521 -22.33 -9.47 -20.34
C GLY A 521 -22.55 -10.64 -19.39
N ALA A 522 -22.17 -10.54 -18.11
CA ALA A 522 -22.35 -11.63 -17.15
C ALA A 522 -23.83 -11.80 -16.75
N PRO A 523 -24.25 -13.01 -16.34
CA PRO A 523 -25.61 -13.25 -15.84
C PRO A 523 -25.98 -12.29 -14.71
N PRO A 524 -27.22 -11.78 -14.66
CA PRO A 524 -27.65 -10.84 -13.61
C PRO A 524 -27.62 -11.46 -12.21
N ASP A 525 -27.73 -12.78 -12.12
CA ASP A 525 -27.70 -13.60 -10.91
C ASP A 525 -26.30 -14.18 -10.62
N ASN A 526 -25.26 -13.73 -11.33
CA ASN A 526 -23.90 -14.19 -11.06
C ASN A 526 -23.47 -13.85 -9.64
N HIS A 527 -22.99 -14.85 -8.90
CA HIS A 527 -22.65 -14.71 -7.48
C HIS A 527 -21.61 -13.62 -7.20
N TYR A 528 -20.73 -13.31 -8.16
CA TYR A 528 -19.67 -12.30 -8.02
C TYR A 528 -20.02 -10.95 -8.67
N MET A 529 -21.28 -10.77 -9.10
CA MET A 529 -21.75 -9.50 -9.66
C MET A 529 -21.58 -8.34 -8.67
N ASP A 530 -21.77 -8.59 -7.37
CA ASP A 530 -21.60 -7.61 -6.31
C ASP A 530 -20.15 -7.12 -6.19
N VAL A 531 -19.17 -8.04 -6.20
CA VAL A 531 -17.74 -7.73 -6.14
C VAL A 531 -17.32 -6.89 -7.35
N VAL A 532 -17.72 -7.31 -8.55
CA VAL A 532 -17.37 -6.57 -9.79
C VAL A 532 -18.09 -5.23 -9.84
N ALA A 533 -19.35 -5.16 -9.42
CA ALA A 533 -20.08 -3.90 -9.35
C ALA A 533 -19.43 -2.92 -8.37
N CYS A 534 -18.94 -3.39 -7.23
CA CYS A 534 -18.24 -2.53 -6.27
C CYS A 534 -16.96 -1.93 -6.87
N TRP A 535 -16.12 -2.77 -7.50
CA TRP A 535 -14.95 -2.28 -8.24
C TRP A 535 -15.34 -1.34 -9.36
N TYR A 536 -16.36 -1.70 -10.15
CA TYR A 536 -16.80 -0.89 -11.28
C TYR A 536 -17.22 0.51 -10.82
N ILE A 537 -18.00 0.62 -9.75
CA ILE A 537 -18.43 1.90 -9.18
C ILE A 537 -17.22 2.73 -8.73
N LEU A 538 -16.31 2.16 -7.93
CA LEU A 538 -15.11 2.86 -7.46
C LEU A 538 -14.19 3.30 -8.62
N LEU A 539 -13.99 2.43 -9.61
CA LEU A 539 -13.21 2.74 -10.81
C LEU A 539 -13.91 3.82 -11.66
N HIS A 540 -15.24 3.80 -11.76
CA HIS A 540 -16.01 4.86 -12.40
C HIS A 540 -15.77 6.20 -11.69
N MET A 541 -15.81 6.20 -10.36
CA MET A 541 -15.58 7.40 -9.55
C MET A 541 -14.15 7.97 -9.69
N ILE A 542 -13.13 7.18 -10.02
CA ILE A 542 -11.77 7.70 -10.23
C ILE A 542 -11.43 7.97 -11.70
N LEU A 543 -12.06 7.31 -12.66
CA LEU A 543 -11.70 7.39 -14.08
C LEU A 543 -12.59 8.38 -14.88
N LEU A 544 -13.86 8.54 -14.50
CA LEU A 544 -14.78 9.42 -15.22
C LEU A 544 -14.28 10.87 -15.15
N LYS A 545 -14.40 11.62 -16.24
CA LYS A 545 -13.91 13.01 -16.29
C LYS A 545 -14.73 13.94 -15.39
N ASP A 546 -16.05 13.87 -15.53
CA ASP A 546 -17.02 14.70 -14.82
C ASP A 546 -18.00 13.75 -14.12
N LEU A 547 -18.25 13.95 -12.83
CA LEU A 547 -19.17 13.13 -12.04
C LEU A 547 -19.99 14.07 -11.16
N SER A 548 -21.31 13.96 -11.24
CA SER A 548 -22.22 14.88 -10.57
C SER A 548 -22.34 14.56 -9.08
N SER A 549 -22.62 15.58 -8.26
CA SER A 549 -22.72 15.43 -6.80
C SER A 549 -23.84 14.46 -6.36
N ASP A 550 -24.84 14.24 -7.22
CA ASP A 550 -25.95 13.30 -7.00
C ASP A 550 -25.67 11.90 -7.58
N LEU A 551 -24.49 11.68 -8.18
CA LEU A 551 -24.04 10.40 -8.72
C LEU A 551 -24.96 9.80 -9.78
N HIS A 552 -25.73 10.61 -10.51
CA HIS A 552 -26.70 10.10 -11.48
C HIS A 552 -26.05 9.28 -12.62
N GLU A 553 -24.78 9.55 -12.95
CA GLU A 553 -24.01 8.81 -13.96
C GLU A 553 -23.76 7.35 -13.56
N ILE A 554 -23.69 7.05 -12.26
CA ILE A 554 -23.48 5.69 -11.74
C ILE A 554 -24.76 5.07 -11.15
N LYS A 555 -25.90 5.76 -11.23
CA LYS A 555 -27.19 5.28 -10.67
C LYS A 555 -27.55 3.88 -11.17
N ARG A 556 -27.41 3.63 -12.47
CA ARG A 556 -27.67 2.30 -13.06
C ARG A 556 -26.76 1.21 -12.48
N ASN A 557 -25.53 1.56 -12.12
CA ASN A 557 -24.57 0.61 -11.53
C ASN A 557 -24.96 0.28 -10.09
N LEU A 558 -25.48 1.27 -9.34
CA LEU A 558 -26.02 1.08 -7.99
C LEU A 558 -27.28 0.20 -8.01
N GLU A 559 -28.19 0.45 -8.95
CA GLU A 559 -29.39 -0.39 -9.15
C GLU A 559 -29.00 -1.85 -9.48
N ARG A 560 -27.94 -2.04 -10.27
CA ARG A 560 -27.42 -3.38 -10.58
C ARG A 560 -26.78 -4.08 -9.39
N LEU A 561 -26.02 -3.35 -8.56
CA LEU A 561 -25.48 -3.88 -7.30
C LEU A 561 -26.61 -4.29 -6.36
N HIS A 562 -27.67 -3.48 -6.24
CA HIS A 562 -28.85 -3.82 -5.45
C HIS A 562 -29.54 -5.09 -5.96
N ALA A 563 -29.73 -5.22 -7.28
CA ALA A 563 -30.31 -6.44 -7.85
C ALA A 563 -29.45 -7.69 -7.55
N ALA A 564 -28.11 -7.56 -7.64
CA ALA A 564 -27.19 -8.64 -7.28
C ALA A 564 -27.32 -9.05 -5.80
N ASP A 565 -27.53 -8.08 -4.90
CA ASP A 565 -27.80 -8.36 -3.49
C ASP A 565 -29.10 -9.13 -3.30
N GLU A 566 -30.17 -8.75 -4.00
CA GLU A 566 -31.45 -9.45 -3.91
C GLU A 566 -31.35 -10.89 -4.43
N PHE A 567 -30.59 -11.14 -5.50
CA PHE A 567 -30.26 -12.50 -5.96
C PHE A 567 -29.48 -13.28 -4.91
N ASN A 568 -28.44 -12.69 -4.32
CA ASN A 568 -27.63 -13.33 -3.28
C ASN A 568 -28.49 -13.66 -2.03
N ILE A 569 -29.33 -12.72 -1.57
CA ILE A 569 -30.27 -12.93 -0.46
C ILE A 569 -31.24 -14.07 -0.78
N PHE A 570 -31.78 -14.08 -1.99
CA PHE A 570 -32.66 -15.16 -2.46
C PHE A 570 -31.95 -16.52 -2.38
N MET A 571 -30.69 -16.58 -2.80
CA MET A 571 -29.83 -17.76 -2.70
C MET A 571 -29.43 -18.14 -1.26
N GLY A 572 -29.79 -17.32 -0.26
CA GLY A 572 -29.46 -17.54 1.14
C GLY A 572 -28.06 -17.06 1.51
N ILE A 573 -27.44 -16.23 0.67
CA ILE A 573 -26.13 -15.62 0.90
C ILE A 573 -26.37 -14.15 1.23
N PRO A 574 -26.29 -13.73 2.51
CA PRO A 574 -26.37 -12.31 2.83
C PRO A 574 -25.18 -11.59 2.18
N PRO A 575 -25.36 -10.37 1.64
CA PRO A 575 -24.27 -9.60 1.06
C PRO A 575 -23.18 -9.37 2.10
N PRO A 576 -21.95 -9.88 1.89
CA PRO A 576 -20.92 -9.85 2.91
C PRO A 576 -20.38 -8.44 3.09
N LYS A 577 -20.03 -8.06 4.31
CA LYS A 577 -19.39 -6.77 4.59
C LYS A 577 -17.90 -6.81 4.30
N THR A 578 -17.52 -7.04 3.05
CA THR A 578 -16.11 -7.02 2.63
C THR A 578 -15.52 -5.62 2.70
N ASP A 579 -14.19 -5.52 2.74
CA ASP A 579 -13.44 -4.28 2.67
C ASP A 579 -13.80 -3.47 1.42
N LEU A 580 -13.88 -4.13 0.27
CA LEU A 580 -14.28 -3.53 -1.00
C LEU A 580 -15.71 -2.99 -0.96
N ARG A 581 -16.65 -3.74 -0.39
CA ARG A 581 -18.05 -3.34 -0.33
C ARG A 581 -18.24 -2.15 0.60
N LEU A 582 -17.66 -2.20 1.80
CA LEU A 582 -17.73 -1.10 2.76
C LEU A 582 -17.05 0.16 2.21
N ALA A 583 -15.93 0.00 1.48
CA ALA A 583 -15.29 1.10 0.77
C ALA A 583 -16.18 1.72 -0.31
N GLN A 584 -16.86 0.90 -1.11
CA GLN A 584 -17.81 1.36 -2.11
C GLN A 584 -18.98 2.12 -1.48
N GLN A 585 -19.60 1.56 -0.43
CA GLN A 585 -20.69 2.21 0.30
C GLN A 585 -20.25 3.55 0.87
N THR A 586 -19.11 3.56 1.56
CA THR A 586 -18.51 4.78 2.12
C THR A 586 -18.28 5.84 1.06
N ALA A 587 -17.68 5.46 -0.08
CA ALA A 587 -17.40 6.40 -1.16
C ALA A 587 -18.69 7.02 -1.72
N VAL A 588 -19.75 6.24 -1.90
CA VAL A 588 -21.04 6.70 -2.44
C VAL A 588 -21.79 7.56 -1.44
N GLU A 589 -21.89 7.12 -0.18
CA GLU A 589 -22.61 7.83 0.89
C GLU A 589 -22.00 9.20 1.19
N HIS A 590 -20.67 9.27 1.25
CA HIS A 590 -19.96 10.51 1.59
C HIS A 590 -19.74 11.44 0.41
N TYR A 591 -19.92 10.98 -0.84
CA TYR A 591 -19.58 11.76 -2.04
C TYR A 591 -20.18 13.17 -2.08
N PRO A 592 -21.48 13.38 -1.80
CA PRO A 592 -22.09 14.72 -1.93
C PRO A 592 -21.48 15.72 -0.93
N ALA A 593 -21.24 15.29 0.31
CA ALA A 593 -20.63 16.11 1.36
C ALA A 593 -19.15 16.37 1.05
N ALA A 594 -18.43 15.34 0.64
CA ALA A 594 -17.02 15.38 0.24
C ALA A 594 -16.73 16.42 -0.83
N ILE A 595 -17.46 16.38 -1.94
CA ILE A 595 -17.27 17.32 -3.06
C ILE A 595 -17.63 18.75 -2.64
N LYS A 596 -18.72 18.91 -1.89
CA LYS A 596 -19.14 20.22 -1.37
C LYS A 596 -18.08 20.86 -0.49
N GLU A 597 -17.44 20.09 0.38
CA GLU A 597 -16.50 20.61 1.36
C GLU A 597 -15.06 20.74 0.83
N PHE A 598 -14.57 19.75 0.08
CA PHE A 598 -13.14 19.60 -0.21
C PHE A 598 -12.75 19.74 -1.68
N SER A 599 -13.67 19.85 -2.64
CA SER A 599 -13.28 19.99 -4.05
C SER A 599 -12.36 21.18 -4.32
N ARG A 600 -12.57 22.31 -3.63
CA ARG A 600 -11.70 23.48 -3.73
C ARG A 600 -10.26 23.18 -3.27
N VAL A 601 -10.10 22.39 -2.21
CA VAL A 601 -8.79 22.03 -1.64
C VAL A 601 -7.96 21.29 -2.69
N PHE A 602 -8.53 20.26 -3.32
CA PHE A 602 -7.84 19.50 -4.37
C PHE A 602 -7.63 20.29 -5.67
N GLN A 603 -8.52 21.25 -5.98
CA GLN A 603 -8.31 22.15 -7.11
C GLN A 603 -7.09 23.06 -6.88
N VAL A 604 -6.95 23.61 -5.68
CA VAL A 604 -5.79 24.44 -5.29
C VAL A 604 -4.50 23.63 -5.36
N LEU A 605 -4.49 22.40 -4.84
CA LEU A 605 -3.34 21.49 -4.95
C LEU A 605 -2.93 21.26 -6.40
N TYR A 606 -3.90 20.97 -7.26
CA TYR A 606 -3.63 20.70 -8.67
C TYR A 606 -3.02 21.90 -9.39
N GLN A 607 -3.52 23.11 -9.11
CA GLN A 607 -2.97 24.35 -9.69
C GLN A 607 -1.52 24.58 -9.26
N ALA A 608 -1.18 24.34 -7.99
CA ALA A 608 0.20 24.43 -7.51
C ALA A 608 1.12 23.45 -8.26
N LYS A 609 0.70 22.18 -8.41
CA LYS A 609 1.46 21.15 -9.15
C LYS A 609 1.67 21.47 -10.63
N ILE A 610 0.72 22.15 -11.29
CA ILE A 610 0.89 22.60 -12.68
C ILE A 610 1.99 23.65 -12.78
N GLY A 611 1.99 24.64 -11.87
CA GLY A 611 2.97 25.73 -11.86
C GLY A 611 4.42 25.24 -11.80
N GLU A 612 4.64 24.08 -11.18
CA GLU A 612 5.96 23.45 -11.03
C GLU A 612 6.32 22.42 -12.13
N GLY A 613 5.43 22.17 -13.10
CA GLY A 613 5.70 21.20 -14.17
C GLY A 613 5.70 19.72 -13.70
N HIS A 614 4.93 19.40 -12.66
CA HIS A 614 4.79 18.05 -12.11
C HIS A 614 3.63 17.23 -12.72
N VAL A 615 2.84 17.83 -13.62
CA VAL A 615 1.65 17.20 -14.21
C VAL A 615 1.97 16.63 -15.61
N VAL A 616 1.76 15.33 -15.77
CA VAL A 616 1.85 14.64 -17.07
C VAL A 616 0.46 14.49 -17.67
N ARG A 617 0.26 14.98 -18.90
CA ARG A 617 -0.96 14.76 -19.67
C ARG A 617 -0.90 13.37 -20.31
N LEU A 618 -1.89 12.54 -20.01
CA LEU A 618 -1.96 11.17 -20.51
C LEU A 618 -2.49 11.10 -21.94
N ASP A 619 -1.97 10.13 -22.70
CA ASP A 619 -2.52 9.67 -23.96
C ASP A 619 -3.04 8.24 -23.76
N ARG A 620 -4.34 8.02 -24.00
CA ARG A 620 -5.00 6.74 -23.78
C ARG A 620 -4.51 5.66 -24.74
N GLY A 621 -4.20 6.01 -25.99
CA GLY A 621 -3.67 5.03 -26.96
C GLY A 621 -2.30 4.49 -26.53
N LYS A 622 -1.46 5.37 -25.99
CA LYS A 622 -0.14 4.99 -25.47
C LYS A 622 -0.23 4.04 -24.25
N LEU A 623 -1.20 4.23 -23.36
CA LEU A 623 -1.40 3.36 -22.18
C LEU A 623 -1.75 1.92 -22.57
N GLU A 624 -2.57 1.75 -23.61
CA GLU A 624 -2.95 0.43 -24.13
C GLU A 624 -1.76 -0.28 -24.79
N ASP A 625 -0.92 0.46 -25.51
CA ASP A 625 0.33 -0.04 -26.11
C ASP A 625 1.33 -0.46 -25.03
N ASP A 626 1.52 0.37 -23.99
CA ASP A 626 2.43 0.09 -22.87
C ASP A 626 2.01 -1.15 -22.08
N LEU A 627 0.69 -1.32 -21.85
CA LEU A 627 0.15 -2.51 -21.18
C LEU A 627 0.37 -3.78 -22.03
N THR A 628 0.16 -3.67 -23.33
CA THR A 628 0.40 -4.77 -24.28
C THR A 628 1.88 -5.16 -24.32
N ALA A 629 2.78 -4.17 -24.34
CA ALA A 629 4.22 -4.39 -24.26
C ALA A 629 4.60 -5.07 -22.94
N TRP A 630 4.05 -4.61 -21.81
CA TRP A 630 4.28 -5.20 -20.48
C TRP A 630 3.86 -6.68 -20.42
N PHE A 631 2.72 -7.04 -21.01
CA PHE A 631 2.30 -8.45 -21.09
C PHE A 631 3.25 -9.32 -21.93
N ASN A 632 3.95 -8.74 -22.90
CA ASN A 632 4.85 -9.44 -23.80
C ASN A 632 6.31 -9.54 -23.30
N ASP A 633 6.78 -8.60 -22.45
CA ASP A 633 8.21 -8.42 -22.15
C ASP A 633 8.76 -9.31 -21.01
N MET A 634 7.92 -9.80 -20.07
CA MET A 634 8.44 -10.74 -19.05
C MET A 634 8.50 -12.18 -19.57
N LYS A 635 9.70 -12.64 -19.95
CA LYS A 635 10.03 -14.07 -19.93
C LYS A 635 10.06 -14.54 -18.47
N PHE A 636 9.60 -15.77 -18.22
CA PHE A 636 9.63 -16.40 -16.90
C PHE A 636 11.07 -16.44 -16.38
N ASP A 637 11.41 -15.54 -15.45
CA ASP A 637 12.65 -15.58 -14.69
C ASP A 637 12.33 -15.27 -13.22
N ASP A 638 13.09 -15.92 -12.35
CA ASP A 638 12.66 -16.39 -11.03
C ASP A 638 12.35 -15.28 -10.00
N GLY A 639 11.06 -15.15 -9.66
CA GLY A 639 10.55 -15.09 -8.28
C GLY A 639 11.22 -14.18 -7.25
N THR A 640 11.60 -12.95 -7.61
CA THR A 640 12.11 -11.98 -6.63
C THR A 640 11.11 -10.84 -6.40
N MET A 641 10.28 -10.99 -5.35
CA MET A 641 9.54 -9.87 -4.77
C MET A 641 10.54 -8.93 -4.08
N MET A 642 10.60 -7.67 -4.53
CA MET A 642 11.27 -6.62 -3.78
C MET A 642 10.34 -6.10 -2.67
N HIS A 643 10.83 -6.11 -1.43
CA HIS A 643 10.23 -5.35 -0.33
C HIS A 643 10.33 -3.85 -0.63
N VAL A 644 9.18 -3.23 -0.91
CA VAL A 644 9.09 -1.78 -1.10
C VAL A 644 8.81 -1.14 0.27
N GLY A 645 9.87 -0.67 0.93
CA GLY A 645 9.73 0.32 1.99
C GLY A 645 9.29 1.64 1.39
N ALA A 646 8.28 2.28 1.98
CA ALA A 646 7.74 3.58 1.59
C ALA A 646 8.84 4.66 1.59
N GLY A 647 9.51 4.85 0.45
CA GLY A 647 10.51 5.87 0.21
C GLY A 647 9.89 7.05 -0.54
N CYS A 648 9.66 8.16 0.15
CA CYS A 648 9.28 9.40 -0.51
C CYS A 648 10.47 9.96 -1.29
N SER A 649 10.38 9.96 -2.61
CA SER A 649 11.23 10.78 -3.49
C SER A 649 10.29 11.64 -4.33
N GLY A 650 10.06 12.88 -3.90
CA GLY A 650 9.30 13.90 -4.62
C GLY A 650 9.88 15.26 -4.28
N GLY A 651 10.19 16.06 -5.30
CA GLY A 651 11.01 17.27 -5.21
C GLY A 651 10.44 18.33 -4.27
N SER A 652 11.24 18.75 -3.29
CA SER A 652 10.92 19.84 -2.39
C SER A 652 11.44 21.17 -2.95
N GLY A 653 10.52 22.01 -3.42
CA GLY A 653 10.73 23.45 -3.54
C GLY A 653 10.94 24.03 -2.14
N GLN A 654 12.20 24.18 -1.74
CA GLN A 654 12.55 24.74 -0.44
C GLN A 654 12.29 26.25 -0.41
N VAL A 655 11.61 26.73 0.62
CA VAL A 655 11.78 28.11 1.12
C VAL A 655 13.28 28.27 1.43
N LYS A 656 13.97 29.07 0.61
CA LYS A 656 15.43 29.23 0.63
C LYS A 656 15.87 29.97 1.90
N VAL A 657 16.21 29.21 2.92
CA VAL A 657 17.50 29.39 3.59
C VAL A 657 18.45 28.41 2.93
N THR A 658 19.33 28.91 2.06
CA THR A 658 20.26 28.07 1.29
C THR A 658 21.24 27.36 2.24
N PHE A 659 20.99 26.09 2.50
CA PHE A 659 22.01 25.16 3.01
C PHE A 659 22.46 24.30 1.83
N ASP A 660 23.73 24.45 1.44
CA ASP A 660 24.31 23.71 0.32
C ASP A 660 24.10 22.20 0.50
N GLN A 661 23.45 21.56 -0.48
CA GLN A 661 23.15 20.13 -0.43
C GLN A 661 24.46 19.32 -0.49
N VAL A 662 24.77 18.62 0.60
CA VAL A 662 25.95 17.76 0.70
C VAL A 662 25.67 16.43 -0.01
N THR A 663 26.43 16.09 -1.05
CA THR A 663 26.33 14.76 -1.69
C THR A 663 26.89 13.67 -0.75
N LEU A 664 25.99 12.98 -0.05
CA LEU A 664 26.29 11.86 0.83
C LEU A 664 26.15 10.51 0.12
N TYR A 665 26.84 9.48 0.63
CA TYR A 665 26.65 8.12 0.13
C TYR A 665 25.37 7.51 0.71
N ARG A 666 24.70 6.65 -0.06
CA ARG A 666 23.52 5.90 0.36
C ARG A 666 23.87 4.46 0.73
N CYS A 667 23.21 3.93 1.76
CA CYS A 667 23.31 2.53 2.11
C CYS A 667 22.61 1.68 1.05
N SER A 668 23.27 0.62 0.59
CA SER A 668 22.75 -0.31 -0.43
C SER A 668 21.58 -1.16 0.07
N TRP A 669 21.28 -1.15 1.37
CA TRP A 669 20.12 -1.85 1.95
C TRP A 669 19.00 -0.89 2.33
N CYS A 670 19.22 -0.08 3.37
CA CYS A 670 18.17 0.79 3.93
C CYS A 670 18.10 2.18 3.28
N SER A 671 18.90 2.44 2.24
CA SER A 671 18.96 3.73 1.51
C SER A 671 19.36 4.96 2.32
N ASN A 672 19.63 4.83 3.63
CA ASN A 672 20.09 5.92 4.49
C ASN A 672 21.37 6.61 3.98
N THR A 673 21.42 7.94 4.08
CA THR A 673 22.56 8.76 3.64
C THR A 673 23.54 9.05 4.78
N SER A 674 24.84 8.77 4.59
CA SER A 674 25.88 9.14 5.55
C SER A 674 27.25 9.39 4.91
N ALA A 675 28.07 10.22 5.55
CA ALA A 675 29.43 10.52 5.15
C ALA A 675 30.41 9.34 5.38
N ILE A 676 30.09 8.44 6.31
CA ILE A 676 30.98 7.38 6.84
C ILE A 676 30.53 5.94 6.54
N LEU A 677 29.68 5.72 5.53
CA LEU A 677 29.26 4.35 5.20
C LEU A 677 30.44 3.40 4.93
N SER A 678 30.33 2.20 5.53
CA SER A 678 31.29 1.12 5.39
C SER A 678 31.20 0.52 4.00
N LYS A 679 32.34 0.33 3.32
CA LYS A 679 32.36 -0.37 2.02
C LYS A 679 32.28 -1.87 2.23
N CYS A 680 31.63 -2.58 1.30
CA CYS A 680 31.71 -4.03 1.21
C CYS A 680 33.17 -4.47 1.09
N GLY A 681 33.61 -5.38 1.97
CA GLY A 681 34.99 -5.85 1.99
C GLY A 681 35.43 -6.63 0.73
N GLY A 682 34.48 -7.14 -0.06
CA GLY A 682 34.76 -7.75 -1.36
C GLY A 682 34.79 -6.70 -2.48
N CYS A 683 33.62 -6.38 -3.04
CA CYS A 683 33.53 -5.52 -4.22
C CYS A 683 33.98 -4.06 -3.99
N SER A 684 33.88 -3.55 -2.76
CA SER A 684 34.08 -2.12 -2.42
C SER A 684 33.09 -1.12 -3.06
N GLU A 685 32.12 -1.59 -3.84
CA GLU A 685 31.09 -0.77 -4.48
C GLU A 685 29.89 -0.55 -3.55
N ALA A 686 29.32 -1.64 -3.02
CA ALA A 686 28.21 -1.54 -2.07
C ALA A 686 28.66 -0.92 -0.75
N ARG A 687 27.74 -0.18 -0.12
CA ARG A 687 27.99 0.59 1.10
C ARG A 687 26.91 0.35 2.15
N TYR A 688 27.31 0.25 3.41
CA TYR A 688 26.42 -0.12 4.51
C TYR A 688 26.56 0.82 5.70
N CYS A 689 25.44 1.08 6.38
CA CYS A 689 25.46 1.76 7.68
C CYS A 689 26.29 0.97 8.69
N ASP A 690 26.06 -0.36 8.74
CA ASP A 690 26.72 -1.28 9.66
C ASP A 690 26.72 -2.72 9.12
N ARG A 691 27.19 -3.66 9.95
CA ARG A 691 27.20 -5.10 9.63
C ARG A 691 25.79 -5.70 9.52
N ALA A 692 24.79 -5.13 10.20
CA ALA A 692 23.42 -5.62 10.14
C ALA A 692 22.80 -5.35 8.77
N CYS A 693 22.92 -4.13 8.26
CA CYS A 693 22.50 -3.77 6.90
C CYS A 693 23.24 -4.60 5.84
N GLN A 694 24.53 -4.87 6.02
CA GLN A 694 25.28 -5.74 5.13
C GLN A 694 24.74 -7.18 5.13
N LYS A 695 24.41 -7.73 6.31
CA LYS A 695 23.87 -9.07 6.45
C LYS A 695 22.50 -9.20 5.79
N LEU A 696 21.63 -8.20 5.96
CA LEU A 696 20.29 -8.19 5.37
C LEU A 696 20.34 -8.12 3.84
N HIS A 697 21.22 -7.30 3.27
CA HIS A 697 21.40 -7.22 1.81
C HIS A 697 22.22 -8.38 1.22
N TRP A 698 22.81 -9.26 2.04
CA TRP A 698 23.79 -10.23 1.55
C TRP A 698 23.21 -11.22 0.55
N GLU A 699 21.99 -11.70 0.76
CA GLU A 699 21.36 -12.70 -0.14
C GLU A 699 21.24 -12.16 -1.58
N GLU A 700 20.86 -10.89 -1.74
CA GLU A 700 20.78 -10.21 -3.03
C GLU A 700 22.18 -9.82 -3.56
N HIS A 701 23.01 -9.22 -2.70
CA HIS A 701 24.30 -8.68 -3.08
C HIS A 701 25.36 -9.73 -3.42
N LYS A 702 25.30 -10.94 -2.83
CA LYS A 702 26.36 -11.94 -2.95
C LYS A 702 26.68 -12.30 -4.40
N LYS A 703 25.66 -12.35 -5.27
CA LYS A 703 25.83 -12.63 -6.71
C LYS A 703 26.63 -11.53 -7.42
N THR A 704 26.30 -10.27 -7.18
CA THR A 704 26.98 -9.11 -7.77
C THR A 704 28.37 -8.90 -7.16
N CYS A 705 28.51 -9.08 -5.85
CA CYS A 705 29.78 -8.96 -5.14
C CYS A 705 30.83 -9.94 -5.67
N LYS A 706 30.45 -11.21 -5.90
CA LYS A 706 31.35 -12.22 -6.45
C LYS A 706 31.82 -11.89 -7.87
N ARG A 707 30.93 -11.40 -8.73
CA ARG A 707 31.27 -11.01 -10.13
C ARG A 707 32.31 -9.90 -10.18
N GLN A 708 32.25 -8.93 -9.27
CA GLN A 708 33.18 -7.81 -9.22
C GLN A 708 34.51 -8.16 -8.54
N ASN A 709 34.52 -9.12 -7.62
CA ASN A 709 35.73 -9.61 -6.98
C ASN A 709 36.65 -10.42 -7.92
N VAL A 710 36.14 -10.89 -9.06
CA VAL A 710 36.91 -11.61 -10.09
C VAL A 710 37.59 -10.65 -11.08
N ARG A 711 37.17 -9.36 -11.10
CA ARG A 711 37.72 -8.33 -12.00
C ARG A 711 38.79 -7.43 -11.34
N LYS A 712 39.10 -7.66 -10.07
CA LYS A 712 40.26 -7.10 -9.36
C LYS A 712 41.27 -8.22 -9.16
#